data_AF-A0A963IJD1-F1
#
_entry.id   AF-A0A963IJD1-F1
#
_cell.length_a   1.000
_cell.length_b   1.000
_cell.length_c   1.000
_cell.angle_alpha   90.00
_cell.angle_beta   90.00
_cell.angle_gamma   90.00
#
_symmetry.space_group_name_H-M   'P 1'
#
loop_
_entity.id
_entity.type
_entity.pdbx_description
1 polymer ?
#
loop_
_entity_poly.entity_id
_entity_poly.type
_entity_poly.pdbx_seq_one_letter_code
_entity_poly.pdbx_strand_id
1 'polypeptide(L)'
;AEAHGGVRVDRDDAFDAALSRAGVLRVRALGDMFSAARALTTPRKPGSNRLAIVSNGGGPAVMALDQAEELGIDLAQLSPHSEERLGQLVPGSWSVGNPVDVMFDADPKRFVDAMTTCLDDPGVDAVLAILTPNAYVDPLAVAQAAIVAARNAEKPVFTCWLGEVHARTSRAAFARTRFPTFRTPENAVSAFAFMVNWVRNQALLLEMPAALSSYVAPDVGAARAIIDQALAEQRQTLTLPEAKAVLAAFRIPVSQTVMARSPTEAVQVAERLGYPLAMKAALTAGTPKATRSVRLQLRSAPEVALAFREFAASGDAPDGVLIEPQVAKPDGRWLAIGIRQDRLFGPLISLSESGIAPVIYDARALALPPLNRRLIDAMLDTPYVARLLGELPGKPAVATAPLRDILQRTSELASELPWLRSLEITSLIADSAGAVAVDVSIAIQPLPAERERYGHMAICPYPAQLESEVLLKDDSRCTLRPVRPEDTAALQNFVRRLSAQSKRLRFFGALSELPLHHLARYAQIDYGRDMVIVAVSDSDGRAVILGEARYSILLDGKSGEFAVVIADDMSGRGLGTRLMQRLLDAARGQGLCILRGEVLASNEATLRLLAGLGFMVNLTDDKNVVEASLRLE
;
A
#
# COMPACT_ATOMS: atom_id res chain seq x y z
N ALA A 1 -21.96 16.87 -3.07
CA ALA A 1 -22.08 15.51 -3.63
C ALA A 1 -23.35 14.82 -3.13
N GLU A 2 -23.53 14.64 -1.81
CA GLU A 2 -24.73 13.99 -1.24
C GLU A 2 -26.05 14.62 -1.71
N ALA A 3 -26.15 15.95 -1.69
CA ALA A 3 -27.34 16.68 -2.14
C ALA A 3 -27.63 16.56 -3.66
N HIS A 4 -26.62 16.24 -4.47
CA HIS A 4 -26.77 16.13 -5.93
C HIS A 4 -26.91 14.68 -6.40
N GLY A 5 -26.29 13.73 -5.69
CA GLY A 5 -26.26 12.30 -6.06
C GLY A 5 -27.10 11.39 -5.16
N GLY A 6 -27.67 11.88 -4.06
CA GLY A 6 -28.51 11.11 -3.13
C GLY A 6 -27.77 10.02 -2.33
N VAL A 7 -26.46 9.90 -2.48
CA VAL A 7 -25.63 8.90 -1.80
C VAL A 7 -24.86 9.56 -0.67
N ARG A 8 -24.97 8.99 0.54
CA ARG A 8 -24.18 9.40 1.72
C ARG A 8 -22.70 9.13 1.46
N VAL A 9 -21.86 10.15 1.62
CA VAL A 9 -20.42 10.11 1.33
C VAL A 9 -19.70 9.80 2.63
N ASP A 10 -19.07 8.63 2.69
CA ASP A 10 -18.10 8.30 3.75
C ASP A 10 -16.88 9.24 3.65
N ARG A 11 -16.04 9.27 4.69
CA ARG A 11 -14.82 10.12 4.66
C ARG A 11 -14.01 9.81 3.39
N ASP A 12 -13.53 10.89 2.74
CA ASP A 12 -12.83 10.87 1.44
C ASP A 12 -11.47 10.15 1.46
N ASP A 13 -11.03 9.75 2.65
CA ASP A 13 -9.72 9.18 2.95
C ASP A 13 -9.61 7.71 2.49
N ALA A 14 -10.71 6.97 2.51
CA ALA A 14 -10.81 5.63 1.92
C ALA A 14 -10.56 5.68 0.41
N PHE A 15 -11.18 6.67 -0.25
CA PHE A 15 -11.06 6.88 -1.68
C PHE A 15 -9.63 7.31 -2.05
N ASP A 16 -8.99 8.16 -1.25
CA ASP A 16 -7.57 8.52 -1.42
C ASP A 16 -6.65 7.30 -1.35
N ALA A 17 -6.84 6.42 -0.36
CA ALA A 17 -6.07 5.17 -0.25
C ALA A 17 -6.29 4.26 -1.46
N ALA A 18 -7.52 4.14 -1.95
CA ALA A 18 -7.85 3.35 -3.13
C ALA A 18 -7.20 3.92 -4.41
N LEU A 19 -7.28 5.23 -4.64
CA LEU A 19 -6.65 5.89 -5.78
C LEU A 19 -5.13 5.73 -5.76
N SER A 20 -4.51 5.93 -4.59
CA SER A 20 -3.07 5.75 -4.41
C SER A 20 -2.65 4.31 -4.73
N ARG A 21 -3.40 3.32 -4.24
CA ARG A 21 -3.16 1.90 -4.50
C ARG A 21 -3.36 1.52 -5.97
N ALA A 22 -4.25 2.21 -6.67
CA ALA A 22 -4.49 2.05 -8.11
C ALA A 22 -3.50 2.83 -9.00
N GLY A 23 -2.49 3.50 -8.42
CA GLY A 23 -1.53 4.30 -9.19
C GLY A 23 -2.06 5.65 -9.69
N VAL A 24 -3.26 6.05 -9.25
CA VAL A 24 -3.92 7.28 -9.71
C VAL A 24 -3.45 8.47 -8.89
N LEU A 25 -3.15 9.57 -9.56
CA LEU A 25 -2.87 10.85 -8.91
C LEU A 25 -4.17 11.65 -8.75
N ARG A 26 -4.54 11.98 -7.52
CA ARG A 26 -5.67 12.86 -7.23
C ARG A 26 -5.22 14.33 -7.22
N VAL A 27 -6.03 15.20 -7.82
CA VAL A 27 -5.87 16.66 -7.80
C VAL A 27 -7.15 17.30 -7.25
N ARG A 28 -7.03 18.43 -6.56
CA ARG A 28 -8.17 19.11 -5.90
C ARG A 28 -8.73 20.29 -6.68
N ALA A 29 -7.91 20.93 -7.52
CA ALA A 29 -8.33 22.03 -8.37
C ALA A 29 -8.01 21.80 -9.86
N LEU A 30 -8.72 22.52 -10.73
CA LEU A 30 -8.46 22.47 -12.17
C LEU A 30 -7.05 23.01 -12.51
N GLY A 31 -6.57 24.03 -11.78
CA GLY A 31 -5.21 24.55 -11.93
C GLY A 31 -4.15 23.48 -11.65
N ASP A 32 -4.33 22.72 -10.58
CA ASP A 32 -3.47 21.61 -10.19
C ASP A 32 -3.39 20.54 -11.27
N MET A 33 -4.51 20.25 -11.94
CA MET A 33 -4.54 19.30 -13.05
C MET A 33 -3.56 19.69 -14.17
N PHE A 34 -3.48 20.98 -14.52
CA PHE A 34 -2.53 21.46 -15.51
C PHE A 34 -1.08 21.46 -14.99
N SER A 35 -0.87 21.78 -13.72
CA SER A 35 0.45 21.73 -13.08
C SER A 35 0.98 20.29 -13.05
N ALA A 36 0.15 19.33 -12.61
CA ALA A 36 0.44 17.91 -12.64
C ALA A 36 0.70 17.40 -14.06
N ALA A 37 -0.15 17.74 -15.04
CA ALA A 37 0.04 17.34 -16.42
C ALA A 37 1.39 17.84 -16.99
N ARG A 38 1.73 19.12 -16.76
CA ARG A 38 3.02 19.68 -17.18
C ARG A 38 4.19 18.94 -16.55
N ALA A 39 4.12 18.68 -15.24
CA ALA A 39 5.13 17.92 -14.53
C ALA A 39 5.29 16.51 -15.14
N LEU A 40 4.20 15.75 -15.24
CA LEU A 40 4.24 14.34 -15.60
C LEU A 40 4.67 14.07 -17.05
N THR A 41 4.51 15.04 -17.95
CA THR A 41 4.96 14.92 -19.35
C THR A 41 6.47 14.86 -19.53
N THR A 42 7.27 15.28 -18.54
CA THR A 42 8.72 15.07 -18.61
C THR A 42 9.04 13.58 -18.46
N PRO A 43 9.94 13.00 -19.26
CA PRO A 43 10.29 11.58 -19.12
C PRO A 43 11.06 11.30 -17.82
N ARG A 44 11.72 12.31 -17.26
CA ARG A 44 12.53 12.18 -16.04
C ARG A 44 11.64 12.16 -14.81
N LYS A 45 11.98 11.31 -13.86
CA LYS A 45 11.26 11.13 -12.59
C LYS A 45 12.28 11.21 -11.46
N PRO A 46 11.93 11.82 -10.32
CA PRO A 46 12.84 11.96 -9.21
C PRO A 46 13.01 10.61 -8.50
N GLY A 47 14.16 10.40 -7.88
CA GLY A 47 14.42 9.21 -7.05
C GLY A 47 13.72 9.27 -5.68
N SER A 48 13.52 10.49 -5.14
CA SER A 48 12.79 10.77 -3.90
C SER A 48 12.15 12.17 -3.96
N ASN A 49 11.79 12.75 -2.81
CA ASN A 49 11.16 14.06 -2.67
C ASN A 49 12.15 15.22 -2.38
N ARG A 50 13.46 15.04 -2.56
CA ARG A 50 14.47 16.08 -2.21
C ARG A 50 14.64 17.10 -3.33
N LEU A 51 14.19 18.33 -3.08
CA LEU A 51 14.21 19.45 -4.03
C LEU A 51 15.38 20.40 -3.75
N ALA A 52 16.20 20.70 -4.76
CA ALA A 52 17.12 21.83 -4.73
C ALA A 52 16.49 23.04 -5.43
N ILE A 53 16.56 24.21 -4.79
CA ILE A 53 16.05 25.47 -5.34
C ILE A 53 17.24 26.34 -5.74
N VAL A 54 17.31 26.76 -6.99
CA VAL A 54 18.34 27.67 -7.51
C VAL A 54 17.65 28.95 -7.95
N SER A 55 18.01 30.10 -7.36
CA SER A 55 17.31 31.36 -7.58
C SER A 55 18.26 32.55 -7.67
N ASN A 56 17.95 33.54 -8.52
CA ASN A 56 18.64 34.84 -8.52
C ASN A 56 17.92 35.90 -7.65
N GLY A 57 16.94 35.49 -6.85
CA GLY A 57 16.21 36.38 -5.94
C GLY A 57 15.70 35.65 -4.71
N GLY A 58 15.98 36.22 -3.53
CA GLY A 58 15.63 35.62 -2.24
C GLY A 58 14.12 35.49 -2.00
N GLY A 59 13.33 36.51 -2.33
CA GLY A 59 11.87 36.49 -2.09
C GLY A 59 11.15 35.29 -2.74
N PRO A 60 11.27 35.08 -4.06
CA PRO A 60 10.70 33.91 -4.72
C PRO A 60 11.27 32.57 -4.24
N ALA A 61 12.52 32.54 -3.75
CA ALA A 61 13.10 31.33 -3.17
C ALA A 61 12.46 30.98 -1.82
N VAL A 62 12.19 31.98 -0.97
CA VAL A 62 11.46 31.82 0.29
C VAL A 62 10.03 31.34 0.04
N MET A 63 9.33 31.89 -0.95
CA MET A 63 7.99 31.43 -1.32
C MET A 63 7.97 29.95 -1.77
N ALA A 64 9.02 29.50 -2.46
CA ALA A 64 9.18 28.08 -2.81
C ALA A 64 9.45 27.22 -1.57
N LEU A 65 10.24 27.72 -0.62
CA LEU A 65 10.57 27.04 0.63
C LEU A 65 9.32 26.85 1.50
N ASP A 66 8.53 27.91 1.69
CA ASP A 66 7.28 27.86 2.46
C ASP A 66 6.30 26.84 1.85
N GLN A 67 6.15 26.84 0.52
CA GLN A 67 5.30 25.87 -0.15
C GLN A 67 5.83 24.44 -0.04
N ALA A 68 7.17 24.26 -0.06
CA ALA A 68 7.79 22.95 0.10
C ALA A 68 7.50 22.39 1.49
N GLU A 69 7.62 23.22 2.54
CA GLU A 69 7.27 22.85 3.91
C GLU A 69 5.79 22.45 4.03
N GLU A 70 4.87 23.26 3.47
CA GLU A 70 3.42 22.98 3.51
C GLU A 70 3.06 21.63 2.83
N LEU A 71 3.77 21.28 1.76
CA LEU A 71 3.53 20.05 1.00
C LEU A 71 4.38 18.85 1.46
N GLY A 72 5.22 19.01 2.49
CA GLY A 72 6.12 17.95 2.97
C GLY A 72 7.18 17.54 1.94
N ILE A 73 7.66 18.50 1.15
CA ILE A 73 8.78 18.34 0.23
C ILE A 73 10.07 18.67 0.97
N ASP A 74 10.98 17.70 1.04
CA ASP A 74 12.26 17.89 1.70
C ASP A 74 13.17 18.76 0.84
N LEU A 75 13.85 19.71 1.48
CA LEU A 75 14.94 20.43 0.83
C LEU A 75 16.17 19.52 0.78
N ALA A 76 16.77 19.43 -0.41
CA ALA A 76 17.99 18.66 -0.59
C ALA A 76 19.12 19.21 0.31
N GLN A 77 19.76 18.30 1.05
CA GLN A 77 21.02 18.55 1.75
C GLN A 77 22.17 18.35 0.75
N LEU A 78 22.87 19.42 0.43
CA LEU A 78 23.94 19.39 -0.55
C LEU A 78 25.18 18.71 0.05
N SER A 79 25.92 17.96 -0.77
CA SER A 79 27.18 17.39 -0.32
C SER A 79 28.23 18.48 -0.09
N PRO A 80 29.21 18.26 0.81
CA PRO A 80 30.30 19.22 1.03
C PRO A 80 31.04 19.60 -0.26
N HIS A 81 31.13 18.68 -1.21
CA HIS A 81 31.75 18.93 -2.51
C HIS A 81 30.94 19.95 -3.36
N SER A 82 29.62 19.79 -3.40
CA SER A 82 28.75 20.73 -4.12
C SER A 82 28.70 22.09 -3.43
N GLU A 83 28.70 22.13 -2.09
CA GLU A 83 28.79 23.39 -1.33
C GLU A 83 30.08 24.15 -1.65
N GLU A 84 31.23 23.47 -1.69
CA GLU A 84 32.50 24.08 -2.06
C GLU A 84 32.46 24.65 -3.48
N ARG A 85 31.95 23.87 -4.44
CA ARG A 85 31.84 24.28 -5.85
C ARG A 85 30.89 25.46 -6.02
N LEU A 86 29.76 25.46 -5.34
CA LEU A 86 28.81 26.58 -5.34
C LEU A 86 29.40 27.83 -4.71
N GLY A 87 30.18 27.69 -3.63
CA GLY A 87 30.88 28.81 -3.01
C GLY A 87 31.92 29.48 -3.90
N GLN A 88 32.50 28.75 -4.88
CA GLN A 88 33.38 29.34 -5.89
C GLN A 88 32.62 30.12 -6.98
N LEU A 89 31.34 29.81 -7.19
CA LEU A 89 30.50 30.42 -8.23
C LEU A 89 29.84 31.71 -7.75
N VAL A 90 29.54 31.83 -6.45
CA VAL A 90 28.81 32.97 -5.88
C VAL A 90 29.78 33.90 -5.14
N PRO A 91 30.02 35.13 -5.63
CA PRO A 91 30.94 36.06 -4.97
C PRO A 91 30.34 36.60 -3.66
N GLY A 92 30.98 36.28 -2.52
CA GLY A 92 30.65 36.85 -1.20
C GLY A 92 30.12 35.83 -0.17
N SER A 93 29.45 36.34 0.88
CA SER A 93 28.81 35.53 1.92
C SER A 93 27.47 34.97 1.42
N TRP A 94 27.52 33.95 0.57
CA TRP A 94 26.32 33.19 0.21
C TRP A 94 25.83 32.36 1.42
N SER A 95 24.52 32.15 1.51
CA SER A 95 23.95 31.27 2.53
C SER A 95 24.23 29.83 2.14
N VAL A 96 25.14 29.16 2.87
CA VAL A 96 25.53 27.78 2.58
C VAL A 96 24.30 26.87 2.68
N GLY A 97 24.04 26.11 1.62
CA GLY A 97 22.97 25.12 1.55
C GLY A 97 21.92 25.43 0.48
N ASN A 98 20.66 25.20 0.83
CA ASN A 98 19.52 25.23 -0.09
C ASN A 98 18.39 26.08 0.55
N PRO A 99 17.87 27.12 -0.12
CA PRO A 99 18.07 27.51 -1.53
C PRO A 99 19.47 28.03 -1.88
N VAL A 100 19.89 27.75 -3.12
CA VAL A 100 21.12 28.29 -3.72
C VAL A 100 20.81 29.65 -4.34
N ASP A 101 21.25 30.72 -3.68
CA ASP A 101 21.16 32.09 -4.20
C ASP A 101 22.33 32.38 -5.14
N VAL A 102 22.06 32.50 -6.44
CA VAL A 102 23.06 32.83 -7.46
C VAL A 102 23.27 34.33 -7.63
N MET A 103 22.65 35.16 -6.79
CA MET A 103 22.66 36.62 -6.79
C MET A 103 21.94 37.23 -8.00
N PHE A 104 21.42 38.46 -7.83
CA PHE A 104 20.54 39.10 -8.80
C PHE A 104 21.17 39.33 -10.19
N ASP A 105 22.50 39.51 -10.26
CA ASP A 105 23.27 39.78 -11.47
C ASP A 105 23.78 38.51 -12.17
N ALA A 106 23.17 37.35 -11.90
CA ALA A 106 23.64 36.06 -12.40
C ALA A 106 23.59 35.98 -13.92
N ASP A 107 24.76 36.00 -14.55
CA ASP A 107 24.88 35.72 -15.97
C ASP A 107 24.46 34.26 -16.31
N PRO A 108 24.21 33.94 -17.59
CA PRO A 108 23.81 32.59 -17.98
C PRO A 108 24.76 31.49 -17.53
N LYS A 109 26.07 31.78 -17.46
CA LYS A 109 27.08 30.79 -17.08
C LYS A 109 26.98 30.45 -15.60
N ARG A 110 26.95 31.46 -14.72
CA ARG A 110 26.85 31.29 -13.26
C ARG A 110 25.56 30.56 -12.88
N PHE A 111 24.44 30.95 -13.50
CA PHE A 111 23.15 30.30 -13.24
C PHE A 111 23.18 28.81 -13.64
N VAL A 112 23.70 28.50 -14.82
CA VAL A 112 23.78 27.11 -15.32
C VAL A 112 24.78 26.27 -14.53
N ASP A 113 25.93 26.82 -14.15
CA ASP A 113 26.93 26.09 -13.37
C ASP A 113 26.39 25.73 -11.98
N ALA A 114 25.64 26.64 -11.34
CA ALA A 114 24.97 26.36 -10.07
C ALA A 114 23.88 25.30 -10.23
N MET A 115 23.02 25.43 -11.25
CA MET A 115 21.99 24.43 -11.55
C MET A 115 22.57 23.05 -11.84
N THR A 116 23.66 22.98 -12.62
CA THR A 116 24.32 21.72 -12.99
C THR A 116 24.99 21.08 -11.78
N THR A 117 25.64 21.89 -10.92
CA THR A 117 26.21 21.40 -9.66
C THR A 117 25.14 20.75 -8.78
N CYS A 118 23.95 21.35 -8.68
CA CYS A 118 22.83 20.73 -7.97
C CYS A 118 22.30 19.45 -8.66
N LEU A 119 22.24 19.42 -9.99
CA LEU A 119 21.80 18.24 -10.74
C LEU A 119 22.76 17.06 -10.58
N ASP A 120 24.06 17.32 -10.46
CA ASP A 120 25.08 16.28 -10.30
C ASP A 120 25.19 15.77 -8.84
N ASP A 121 24.64 16.50 -7.86
CA ASP A 121 24.73 16.14 -6.44
C ASP A 121 23.82 14.93 -6.07
N PRO A 122 24.35 13.85 -5.46
CA PRO A 122 23.55 12.66 -5.10
C PRO A 122 22.47 12.91 -4.02
N GLY A 123 22.59 14.01 -3.27
CA GLY A 123 21.63 14.54 -2.30
C GLY A 123 20.37 15.15 -2.92
N VAL A 124 20.38 15.41 -4.24
CA VAL A 124 19.31 16.11 -4.97
C VAL A 124 18.56 15.14 -5.88
N ASP A 125 17.23 15.19 -5.88
CA ASP A 125 16.38 14.39 -6.78
C ASP A 125 15.72 15.23 -7.88
N ALA A 126 15.58 16.54 -7.68
CA ALA A 126 15.06 17.49 -8.65
C ALA A 126 15.62 18.89 -8.41
N VAL A 127 15.65 19.72 -9.47
CA VAL A 127 16.01 21.14 -9.35
C VAL A 127 14.84 22.02 -9.77
N LEU A 128 14.49 23.00 -8.93
CA LEU A 128 13.64 24.13 -9.26
C LEU A 128 14.51 25.35 -9.54
N ALA A 129 14.61 25.73 -10.82
CA ALA A 129 15.28 26.94 -11.26
C ALA A 129 14.29 28.11 -11.28
N ILE A 130 14.58 29.15 -10.51
CA ILE A 130 13.77 30.36 -10.39
C ILE A 130 14.55 31.55 -10.93
N LEU A 131 13.93 32.33 -11.80
CA LEU A 131 14.51 33.57 -12.30
C LEU A 131 13.52 34.72 -12.17
N THR A 132 13.99 35.79 -11.54
CA THR A 132 13.34 37.09 -11.49
C THR A 132 14.01 38.01 -12.50
N PRO A 133 13.32 38.39 -13.60
CA PRO A 133 13.87 39.31 -14.59
C PRO A 133 14.25 40.66 -13.97
N ASN A 134 15.39 41.21 -14.37
CA ASN A 134 15.87 42.53 -13.98
C ASN A 134 16.68 43.17 -15.11
N ALA A 135 17.27 44.35 -14.85
CA ALA A 135 18.01 45.11 -15.86
C ALA A 135 19.42 44.55 -16.18
N TYR A 136 19.94 43.63 -15.36
CA TYR A 136 21.32 43.14 -15.45
C TYR A 136 21.45 41.87 -16.28
N VAL A 137 20.38 41.08 -16.38
CA VAL A 137 20.41 39.73 -16.94
C VAL A 137 19.33 39.57 -18.01
N ASP A 138 19.69 39.02 -19.18
CA ASP A 138 18.71 38.63 -20.21
C ASP A 138 18.02 37.30 -19.81
N PRO A 139 16.72 37.32 -19.47
CA PRO A 139 15.99 36.12 -19.07
C PRO A 139 15.92 35.03 -20.15
N LEU A 140 15.99 35.41 -21.44
CA LEU A 140 15.94 34.45 -22.54
C LEU A 140 17.28 33.75 -22.72
N ALA A 141 18.39 34.49 -22.61
CA ALA A 141 19.73 33.91 -22.67
C ALA A 141 19.95 32.86 -21.56
N VAL A 142 19.55 33.16 -20.32
CA VAL A 142 19.63 32.19 -19.22
C VAL A 142 18.74 30.97 -19.48
N ALA A 143 17.51 31.18 -19.98
CA ALA A 143 16.61 30.07 -20.28
C ALA A 143 17.15 29.14 -21.37
N GLN A 144 17.75 29.70 -22.44
CA GLN A 144 18.37 28.92 -23.50
C GLN A 144 19.56 28.11 -22.99
N ALA A 145 20.42 28.72 -22.17
CA ALA A 145 21.55 28.03 -21.56
C ALA A 145 21.09 26.91 -20.61
N ALA A 146 20.07 27.17 -19.78
CA ALA A 146 19.49 26.17 -18.89
C ALA A 146 18.87 24.98 -19.65
N ILE A 147 18.18 25.22 -20.77
CA ILE A 147 17.66 24.15 -21.64
C ILE A 147 18.78 23.26 -22.16
N VAL A 148 19.91 23.84 -22.58
CA VAL A 148 21.05 23.08 -23.10
C VAL A 148 21.64 22.18 -22.01
N ALA A 149 21.91 22.72 -20.81
CA ALA A 149 22.43 21.94 -19.70
C ALA A 149 21.46 20.85 -19.24
N ALA A 150 20.19 21.20 -19.06
CA ALA A 150 19.18 20.28 -18.55
C ALA A 150 18.78 19.17 -19.55
N ARG A 151 19.21 19.21 -20.82
CA ARG A 151 18.97 18.11 -21.78
C ARG A 151 19.74 16.84 -21.45
N ASN A 152 20.91 16.96 -20.84
CA ASN A 152 21.75 15.81 -20.49
C ASN A 152 21.57 15.36 -19.04
N ALA A 153 20.76 16.07 -18.25
CA ALA A 153 20.48 15.71 -16.87
C ALA A 153 19.63 14.44 -16.78
N GLU A 154 19.88 13.61 -15.76
CA GLU A 154 19.06 12.45 -15.43
C GLU A 154 17.84 12.83 -14.56
N LYS A 155 17.97 13.92 -13.80
CA LYS A 155 16.96 14.41 -12.86
C LYS A 155 16.00 15.42 -13.51
N PRO A 156 14.74 15.49 -13.06
CA PRO A 156 13.79 16.50 -13.56
C PRO A 156 14.20 17.92 -13.15
N VAL A 157 14.01 18.85 -14.08
CA VAL A 157 14.21 20.30 -13.88
C VAL A 157 12.89 21.02 -14.06
N PHE A 158 12.49 21.77 -13.05
CA PHE A 158 11.32 22.63 -13.04
C PHE A 158 11.78 24.08 -13.18
N THR A 159 11.08 24.90 -13.98
CA THR A 159 11.46 26.30 -14.18
C THR A 159 10.35 27.25 -13.76
N CYS A 160 10.71 28.33 -13.09
CA CYS A 160 9.82 29.42 -12.72
C CYS A 160 10.47 30.77 -13.09
N TRP A 161 10.17 31.27 -14.28
CA TRP A 161 10.58 32.61 -14.69
C TRP A 161 9.42 33.56 -14.37
N LEU A 162 9.62 34.48 -13.43
CA LEU A 162 8.58 35.37 -12.93
C LEU A 162 8.28 36.53 -13.89
N GLY A 163 7.05 37.06 -13.80
CA GLY A 163 6.58 38.20 -14.60
C GLY A 163 5.98 37.82 -15.96
N GLU A 164 5.24 38.73 -16.59
CA GLU A 164 4.46 38.40 -17.80
C GLU A 164 5.03 38.91 -19.11
N VAL A 165 5.78 40.01 -19.11
CA VAL A 165 6.33 40.59 -20.34
C VAL A 165 7.69 39.98 -20.65
N HIS A 166 8.66 40.12 -19.74
CA HIS A 166 10.06 39.74 -19.98
C HIS A 166 10.33 38.23 -19.89
N ALA A 167 9.46 37.46 -19.23
CA ALA A 167 9.62 36.01 -19.06
C ALA A 167 8.81 35.16 -20.06
N ARG A 168 7.95 35.77 -20.88
CA ARG A 168 7.02 35.05 -21.76
C ARG A 168 7.75 34.22 -22.81
N THR A 169 8.76 34.81 -23.44
CA THR A 169 9.59 34.15 -24.46
C THR A 169 10.40 33.00 -23.86
N SER A 170 10.98 33.20 -22.67
CA SER A 170 11.67 32.14 -21.91
C SER A 170 10.73 30.97 -21.59
N ARG A 171 9.54 31.23 -21.04
CA ARG A 171 8.53 30.17 -20.78
C ARG A 171 8.10 29.45 -22.05
N ALA A 172 7.93 30.17 -23.17
CA ALA A 172 7.62 29.55 -24.45
C ALA A 172 8.76 28.64 -24.95
N ALA A 173 10.02 29.02 -24.73
CA ALA A 173 11.18 28.21 -25.07
C ALA A 173 11.24 26.90 -24.25
N PHE A 174 11.00 26.97 -22.93
CA PHE A 174 10.88 25.78 -22.08
C PHE A 174 9.74 24.87 -22.52
N ALA A 175 8.55 25.43 -22.77
CA ALA A 175 7.39 24.65 -23.17
C ALA A 175 7.60 23.92 -24.51
N ARG A 176 8.22 24.57 -25.51
CA ARG A 176 8.56 23.96 -26.81
C ARG A 176 9.53 22.78 -26.67
N THR A 177 10.36 22.78 -25.63
CA THR A 177 11.33 21.72 -25.33
C THR A 177 10.84 20.74 -24.27
N ARG A 178 9.56 20.82 -23.87
CA ARG A 178 8.88 19.97 -22.88
C ARG A 178 9.47 20.04 -21.46
N PHE A 179 10.09 21.16 -21.09
CA PHE A 179 10.45 21.42 -19.70
C PHE A 179 9.23 21.94 -18.92
N PRO A 180 8.92 21.37 -17.73
CA PRO A 180 7.88 21.89 -16.85
C PRO A 180 8.19 23.34 -16.45
N THR A 181 7.37 24.27 -16.92
CA THR A 181 7.56 25.71 -16.68
C THR A 181 6.32 26.36 -16.08
N PHE A 182 6.54 27.21 -15.09
CA PHE A 182 5.52 27.80 -14.22
C PHE A 182 5.70 29.30 -14.09
N ARG A 183 4.64 29.97 -13.64
CA ARG A 183 4.61 31.43 -13.44
C ARG A 183 4.94 31.84 -12.01
N THR A 184 4.71 30.95 -11.06
CA THR A 184 4.88 31.21 -9.64
C THR A 184 5.65 30.03 -9.01
N PRO A 185 6.46 30.29 -7.98
CA PRO A 185 7.23 29.24 -7.30
C PRO A 185 6.33 28.16 -6.68
N GLU A 186 5.20 28.54 -6.09
CA GLU A 186 4.26 27.65 -5.43
C GLU A 186 3.72 26.60 -6.39
N ASN A 187 3.29 27.02 -7.59
CA ASN A 187 2.81 26.10 -8.62
C ASN A 187 3.91 25.14 -9.10
N ALA A 188 5.16 25.57 -9.11
CA ALA A 188 6.29 24.72 -9.49
C ALA A 188 6.57 23.66 -8.41
N VAL A 189 6.49 24.03 -7.13
CA VAL A 189 6.64 23.10 -5.99
C VAL A 189 5.45 22.14 -5.93
N SER A 190 4.21 22.62 -6.08
CA SER A 190 3.02 21.76 -6.19
C SER A 190 3.13 20.76 -7.34
N ALA A 191 3.63 21.21 -8.50
CA ALA A 191 3.88 20.33 -9.64
C ALA A 191 4.93 19.25 -9.34
N PHE A 192 5.99 19.59 -8.60
CA PHE A 192 6.97 18.61 -8.12
C PHE A 192 6.35 17.62 -7.13
N ALA A 193 5.57 18.10 -6.17
CA ALA A 193 4.85 17.25 -5.22
C ALA A 193 3.88 16.28 -5.92
N PHE A 194 3.16 16.72 -6.95
CA PHE A 194 2.33 15.85 -7.78
C PHE A 194 3.15 14.76 -8.50
N MET A 195 4.34 15.10 -9.00
CA MET A 195 5.23 14.12 -9.62
C MET A 195 5.75 13.09 -8.62
N VAL A 196 6.18 13.52 -7.44
CA VAL A 196 6.62 12.64 -6.35
C VAL A 196 5.49 11.69 -5.93
N ASN A 197 4.28 12.23 -5.70
CA ASN A 197 3.12 11.44 -5.35
C ASN A 197 2.73 10.44 -6.44
N TRP A 198 2.84 10.83 -7.72
CA TRP A 198 2.60 9.92 -8.83
C TRP A 198 3.64 8.79 -8.86
N VAL A 199 4.94 9.07 -8.71
CA VAL A 199 5.98 8.04 -8.65
C VAL A 199 5.73 7.06 -7.51
N ARG A 200 5.38 7.59 -6.33
CA ARG A 200 5.00 6.78 -5.18
C ARG A 200 3.79 5.89 -5.48
N ASN A 201 2.71 6.45 -6.03
CA ASN A 201 1.50 5.68 -6.35
C ASN A 201 1.77 4.61 -7.42
N GLN A 202 2.62 4.89 -8.41
CA GLN A 202 3.03 3.90 -9.41
C GLN A 202 3.84 2.75 -8.78
N ALA A 203 4.71 3.05 -7.81
CA ALA A 203 5.39 2.00 -7.04
C ALA A 203 4.37 1.15 -6.27
N LEU A 204 3.41 1.78 -5.59
CA LEU A 204 2.35 1.06 -4.84
C LEU A 204 1.46 0.19 -5.75
N LEU A 205 1.18 0.62 -6.98
CA LEU A 205 0.43 -0.16 -7.96
C LEU A 205 1.13 -1.48 -8.29
N LEU A 206 2.47 -1.45 -8.38
CA LEU A 206 3.29 -2.63 -8.70
C LEU A 206 3.44 -3.60 -7.53
N GLU A 207 3.12 -3.17 -6.32
CA GLU A 207 3.23 -4.03 -5.13
C GLU A 207 2.24 -5.20 -5.19
N MET A 208 2.76 -6.41 -5.12
CA MET A 208 1.97 -7.62 -5.02
C MET A 208 1.17 -7.64 -3.70
N PRO A 209 -0.14 -7.95 -3.73
CA PRO A 209 -0.89 -8.28 -2.52
C PRO A 209 -0.12 -9.33 -1.71
N ALA A 210 0.05 -9.10 -0.40
CA ALA A 210 0.80 -10.06 0.41
C ALA A 210 0.14 -11.45 0.38
N ALA A 211 0.97 -12.49 0.30
CA ALA A 211 0.54 -13.82 0.70
C ALA A 211 0.22 -13.78 2.20
N LEU A 212 -0.88 -14.41 2.60
CA LEU A 212 -1.15 -14.60 4.01
C LEU A 212 -0.16 -15.66 4.52
N SER A 213 0.64 -15.29 5.52
CA SER A 213 1.72 -16.06 6.16
C SER A 213 3.01 -16.32 5.34
N SER A 214 3.98 -15.41 5.50
CA SER A 214 5.43 -15.67 5.27
C SER A 214 6.16 -16.11 6.56
N TYR A 215 5.42 -16.34 7.64
CA TYR A 215 5.88 -16.60 9.02
C TYR A 215 5.12 -17.78 9.64
N VAL A 216 5.32 -18.03 10.94
CA VAL A 216 4.42 -18.87 11.75
C VAL A 216 2.97 -18.43 11.52
N ALA A 217 2.14 -19.36 11.04
CA ALA A 217 0.76 -19.09 10.69
C ALA A 217 -0.06 -18.61 11.90
N PRO A 218 -0.99 -17.66 11.71
CA PRO A 218 -1.95 -17.28 12.75
C PRO A 218 -2.89 -18.45 13.08
N ASP A 219 -3.36 -18.51 14.32
CA ASP A 219 -4.37 -19.48 14.73
C ASP A 219 -5.78 -18.95 14.43
N VAL A 220 -6.15 -18.98 13.15
CA VAL A 220 -7.46 -18.51 12.66
C VAL A 220 -8.60 -19.30 13.29
N GLY A 221 -8.38 -20.59 13.58
CA GLY A 221 -9.36 -21.47 14.21
C GLY A 221 -9.72 -21.02 15.62
N ALA A 222 -8.71 -20.72 16.45
CA ALA A 222 -8.93 -20.20 17.81
C ALA A 222 -9.65 -18.85 17.81
N ALA A 223 -9.24 -17.92 16.94
CA ALA A 223 -9.89 -16.62 16.81
C ALA A 223 -11.36 -16.76 16.37
N ARG A 224 -11.64 -17.66 15.42
CA ARG A 224 -12.98 -17.94 14.95
C ARG A 224 -13.85 -18.55 16.04
N ALA A 225 -13.34 -19.47 16.84
CA ALA A 225 -14.10 -20.08 17.94
C ALA A 225 -14.60 -19.02 18.95
N ILE A 226 -13.77 -18.02 19.27
CA ILE A 226 -14.13 -16.90 20.14
C ILE A 226 -15.26 -16.06 19.52
N ILE A 227 -15.15 -15.75 18.23
CA ILE A 227 -16.16 -14.97 17.49
C ILE A 227 -17.48 -15.74 17.39
N ASP A 228 -17.44 -17.02 17.04
CA ASP A 228 -18.61 -17.87 16.89
C ASP A 228 -19.34 -18.01 18.24
N GLN A 229 -18.61 -18.15 19.35
CA GLN A 229 -19.19 -18.15 20.69
C GLN A 229 -19.89 -16.81 21.02
N ALA A 230 -19.22 -15.68 20.76
CA ALA A 230 -19.80 -14.37 21.01
C ALA A 230 -21.07 -14.12 20.19
N LEU A 231 -21.09 -14.54 18.92
CA LEU A 231 -22.27 -14.44 18.06
C LEU A 231 -23.40 -15.38 18.49
N ALA A 232 -23.08 -16.60 18.97
CA ALA A 232 -24.07 -17.52 19.54
C ALA A 232 -24.74 -16.94 20.79
N GLU A 233 -24.00 -16.16 21.59
CA GLU A 233 -24.49 -15.37 22.71
C GLU A 233 -25.18 -14.06 22.29
N GLN A 234 -25.39 -13.84 20.98
CA GLN A 234 -25.99 -12.64 20.38
C GLN A 234 -25.25 -11.34 20.70
N ARG A 235 -23.95 -11.42 21.01
CA ARG A 235 -23.09 -10.26 21.23
C ARG A 235 -22.52 -9.76 19.91
N GLN A 236 -22.37 -8.44 19.82
CA GLN A 236 -21.75 -7.76 18.67
C GLN A 236 -20.39 -7.13 19.02
N THR A 237 -19.94 -7.30 20.26
CA THR A 237 -18.67 -6.79 20.75
C THR A 237 -18.00 -7.88 21.58
N LEU A 238 -16.68 -8.01 21.46
CA LEU A 238 -15.89 -8.91 22.30
C LEU A 238 -15.54 -8.24 23.63
N THR A 239 -15.45 -9.03 24.69
CA THR A 239 -14.87 -8.59 25.96
C THR A 239 -13.37 -8.31 25.79
N LEU A 240 -12.77 -7.54 26.70
CA LEU A 240 -11.33 -7.22 26.60
C LEU A 240 -10.43 -8.47 26.58
N PRO A 241 -10.64 -9.51 27.43
CA PRO A 241 -9.87 -10.75 27.34
C PRO A 241 -10.05 -11.49 26.01
N GLU A 242 -11.28 -11.60 25.50
CA GLU A 242 -11.56 -12.21 24.19
C GLU A 242 -10.87 -11.45 23.05
N ALA A 243 -10.95 -10.12 23.05
CA ALA A 243 -10.31 -9.29 22.03
C ALA A 243 -8.78 -9.44 22.05
N LYS A 244 -8.16 -9.47 23.25
CA LYS A 244 -6.72 -9.73 23.39
C LYS A 244 -6.34 -11.14 22.95
N ALA A 245 -7.18 -12.14 23.23
CA ALA A 245 -6.95 -13.51 22.77
C ALA A 245 -7.00 -13.61 21.24
N VAL A 246 -7.92 -12.91 20.57
CA VAL A 246 -7.95 -12.80 19.10
C VAL A 246 -6.65 -12.16 18.58
N LEU A 247 -6.20 -11.05 19.16
CA LEU A 247 -4.91 -10.43 18.79
C LEU A 247 -3.72 -11.38 18.98
N ALA A 248 -3.69 -12.10 20.10
CA ALA A 248 -2.64 -13.07 20.41
C ALA A 248 -2.63 -14.27 19.45
N ALA A 249 -3.80 -14.73 18.98
CA ALA A 249 -3.91 -15.77 17.95
C ALA A 249 -3.27 -15.33 16.61
N PHE A 250 -3.31 -14.04 16.31
CA PHE A 250 -2.59 -13.41 15.19
C PHE A 250 -1.17 -12.93 15.57
N ARG A 251 -0.65 -13.32 16.74
CA ARG A 251 0.70 -12.98 17.21
C ARG A 251 0.96 -11.48 17.40
N ILE A 252 -0.08 -10.69 17.62
CA ILE A 252 0.05 -9.28 18.01
C ILE A 252 0.38 -9.24 19.52
N PRO A 253 1.49 -8.60 19.95
CA PRO A 253 1.85 -8.51 21.36
C PRO A 253 0.80 -7.72 22.15
N VAL A 254 0.22 -8.35 23.17
CA VAL A 254 -0.79 -7.76 24.06
C VAL A 254 -0.34 -7.85 25.52
N SER A 255 -0.75 -6.89 26.35
CA SER A 255 -0.53 -7.00 27.80
C SER A 255 -1.39 -8.12 28.38
N GLN A 256 -0.85 -8.89 29.32
CA GLN A 256 -1.57 -9.96 29.99
C GLN A 256 -2.74 -9.38 30.79
N THR A 257 -3.93 -9.98 30.65
CA THR A 257 -5.14 -9.56 31.35
C THR A 257 -5.79 -10.75 32.02
N VAL A 258 -6.10 -10.61 33.31
CA VAL A 258 -6.77 -11.64 34.09
C VAL A 258 -7.98 -11.03 34.77
N MET A 259 -9.11 -11.73 34.68
CA MET A 259 -10.34 -11.33 35.36
C MET A 259 -10.32 -11.80 36.81
N ALA A 260 -10.81 -10.96 37.71
CA ALA A 260 -11.03 -11.29 39.12
C ALA A 260 -12.43 -10.82 39.55
N ARG A 261 -13.17 -11.70 40.23
CA ARG A 261 -14.55 -11.48 40.67
C ARG A 261 -14.69 -11.23 42.17
N SER A 262 -13.59 -11.30 42.92
CA SER A 262 -13.56 -10.98 44.34
C SER A 262 -12.27 -10.25 44.73
N PRO A 263 -12.25 -9.50 45.86
CA PRO A 263 -11.03 -8.88 46.36
C PRO A 263 -9.91 -9.90 46.62
N THR A 264 -10.26 -11.09 47.12
CA THR A 264 -9.31 -12.16 47.41
C THR A 264 -8.68 -12.72 46.13
N GLU A 265 -9.52 -12.98 45.12
CA GLU A 265 -9.04 -13.41 43.80
C GLU A 265 -8.18 -12.33 43.15
N ALA A 266 -8.57 -11.05 43.28
CA ALA A 266 -7.81 -9.91 42.74
C ALA A 266 -6.41 -9.83 43.34
N VAL A 267 -6.27 -10.02 44.65
CA VAL A 267 -4.96 -10.08 45.33
C VAL A 267 -4.17 -11.31 44.89
N GLN A 268 -4.79 -12.49 44.78
CA GLN A 268 -4.09 -13.70 44.29
C GLN A 268 -3.57 -13.53 42.86
N VAL A 269 -4.36 -12.90 41.98
CA VAL A 269 -3.94 -12.55 40.63
C VAL A 269 -2.79 -11.54 40.67
N ALA A 270 -2.87 -10.53 41.53
CA ALA A 270 -1.84 -9.51 41.67
C ALA A 270 -0.49 -10.09 42.09
N GLU A 271 -0.47 -10.99 43.08
CA GLU A 271 0.75 -11.67 43.53
C GLU A 271 1.39 -12.53 42.43
N ARG A 272 0.59 -13.11 41.52
CA ARG A 272 1.10 -13.88 40.37
C ARG A 272 1.66 -13.01 39.25
N LEU A 273 1.03 -11.87 38.97
CA LEU A 273 1.42 -10.98 37.87
C LEU A 273 2.58 -10.06 38.24
N GLY A 274 2.74 -9.76 39.53
CA GLY A 274 3.75 -8.84 40.04
C GLY A 274 3.37 -7.37 39.90
N TYR A 275 3.88 -6.53 40.81
CA TYR A 275 3.58 -5.10 40.87
C TYR A 275 4.59 -4.24 40.07
N PRO A 276 4.23 -3.03 39.59
CA PRO A 276 2.93 -2.38 39.72
C PRO A 276 1.88 -2.85 38.71
N LEU A 277 0.61 -2.78 39.11
CA LEU A 277 -0.54 -3.25 38.34
C LEU A 277 -1.50 -2.11 37.98
N ALA A 278 -2.27 -2.36 36.92
CA ALA A 278 -3.47 -1.62 36.58
C ALA A 278 -4.71 -2.48 36.82
N MET A 279 -5.77 -1.85 37.33
CA MET A 279 -7.09 -2.44 37.50
C MET A 279 -8.12 -1.66 36.70
N LYS A 280 -8.90 -2.37 35.88
CA LYS A 280 -9.96 -1.81 35.04
C LYS A 280 -11.28 -2.48 35.41
N ALA A 281 -12.39 -1.75 35.39
CA ALA A 281 -13.70 -2.39 35.51
C ALA A 281 -13.91 -3.39 34.36
N ALA A 282 -14.40 -4.60 34.67
CA ALA A 282 -14.87 -5.52 33.64
C ALA A 282 -16.23 -5.01 33.15
N LEU A 283 -16.21 -4.25 32.06
CA LEU A 283 -17.41 -3.73 31.44
C LEU A 283 -18.01 -4.79 30.50
N THR A 284 -19.34 -4.83 30.46
CA THR A 284 -20.08 -5.60 29.47
C THR A 284 -19.74 -5.11 28.05
N ALA A 285 -19.82 -6.03 27.10
CA ALA A 285 -19.49 -5.73 25.72
C ALA A 285 -20.43 -4.64 25.16
N GLY A 286 -19.86 -3.49 24.74
CA GLY A 286 -20.61 -2.35 24.19
C GLY A 286 -20.69 -1.10 25.09
N THR A 287 -20.15 -1.12 26.31
CA THR A 287 -20.09 0.09 27.16
C THR A 287 -19.12 1.14 26.56
N PRO A 288 -19.52 2.44 26.45
CA PRO A 288 -18.66 3.50 25.90
C PRO A 288 -17.31 3.65 26.62
N LYS A 289 -16.25 4.01 25.87
CA LYS A 289 -14.89 4.20 26.42
C LYS A 289 -14.80 5.26 27.53
N ALA A 290 -15.65 6.28 27.48
CA ALA A 290 -15.66 7.39 28.45
C ALA A 290 -16.04 6.95 29.87
N THR A 291 -16.62 5.76 30.04
CA THR A 291 -17.11 5.22 31.31
C THR A 291 -16.15 4.20 31.95
N ARG A 292 -14.93 4.03 31.41
CA ARG A 292 -13.95 3.08 31.97
C ARG A 292 -13.28 3.67 33.21
N SER A 293 -13.76 3.30 34.38
CA SER A 293 -13.02 3.48 35.64
C SER A 293 -11.73 2.65 35.58
N VAL A 294 -10.59 3.32 35.77
CA VAL A 294 -9.25 2.70 35.77
C VAL A 294 -8.49 3.17 37.01
N ARG A 295 -7.82 2.24 37.67
CA ARG A 295 -6.83 2.50 38.72
C ARG A 295 -5.47 2.03 38.22
N LEU A 296 -4.49 2.92 38.24
CA LEU A 296 -3.12 2.64 37.83
C LEU A 296 -2.21 2.63 39.07
N GLN A 297 -0.99 2.15 38.91
CA GLN A 297 0.06 2.21 39.94
C GLN A 297 -0.31 1.49 41.24
N LEU A 298 -1.05 0.38 41.16
CA LEU A 298 -1.31 -0.46 42.32
C LEU A 298 -0.01 -1.20 42.66
N ARG A 299 0.57 -0.92 43.82
CA ARG A 299 1.91 -1.37 44.23
C ARG A 299 1.89 -2.40 45.35
N SER A 300 0.73 -2.70 45.91
CA SER A 300 0.59 -3.60 47.04
C SER A 300 -0.76 -4.30 47.08
N ALA A 301 -0.82 -5.47 47.74
CA ALA A 301 -2.06 -6.21 47.94
C ALA A 301 -3.17 -5.40 48.64
N PRO A 302 -2.88 -4.57 49.68
CA PRO A 302 -3.87 -3.70 50.28
C PRO A 302 -4.46 -2.67 49.31
N GLU A 303 -3.64 -2.08 48.44
CA GLU A 303 -4.10 -1.14 47.40
C GLU A 303 -5.02 -1.83 46.39
N VAL A 304 -4.67 -3.05 45.95
CA VAL A 304 -5.51 -3.86 45.05
C VAL A 304 -6.86 -4.18 45.69
N ALA A 305 -6.88 -4.64 46.94
CA ALA A 305 -8.11 -4.98 47.64
C ALA A 305 -8.99 -3.74 47.91
N LEU A 306 -8.38 -2.58 48.19
CA LEU A 306 -9.08 -1.32 48.33
C LEU A 306 -9.70 -0.87 47.01
N ALA A 307 -8.91 -0.83 45.93
CA ALA A 307 -9.37 -0.47 44.60
C ALA A 307 -10.55 -1.35 44.17
N PHE A 308 -10.47 -2.67 44.33
CA PHE A 308 -11.57 -3.58 44.01
C PHE A 308 -12.87 -3.18 44.74
N ARG A 309 -12.79 -2.89 46.05
CA ARG A 309 -13.96 -2.50 46.83
C ARG A 309 -14.53 -1.15 46.40
N GLU A 310 -13.70 -0.21 45.99
CA GLU A 310 -14.15 1.07 45.41
C GLU A 310 -14.95 0.82 44.12
N PHE A 311 -14.42 0.00 43.21
CA PHE A 311 -15.11 -0.38 41.96
C PHE A 311 -16.44 -1.10 42.21
N ALA A 312 -16.48 -2.00 43.20
CA ALA A 312 -17.70 -2.69 43.59
C ALA A 312 -18.73 -1.74 44.21
N ALA A 313 -18.28 -0.77 45.01
CA ALA A 313 -19.15 0.21 45.66
C ALA A 313 -19.70 1.26 44.71
N SER A 314 -18.94 1.67 43.67
CA SER A 314 -19.42 2.59 42.64
C SER A 314 -20.43 1.97 41.67
N GLY A 315 -20.52 0.62 41.65
CA GLY A 315 -21.33 -0.10 40.67
C GLY A 315 -20.70 -0.16 39.28
N ASP A 316 -19.44 0.27 39.13
CA ASP A 316 -18.75 0.33 37.84
C ASP A 316 -18.35 -1.06 37.32
N ALA A 317 -18.29 -2.07 38.18
CA ALA A 317 -17.69 -3.38 37.93
C ALA A 317 -18.63 -4.56 38.31
N PRO A 318 -19.85 -4.65 37.74
CA PRO A 318 -20.83 -5.68 38.14
C PRO A 318 -20.34 -7.11 37.86
N ASP A 319 -19.52 -7.31 36.83
CA ASP A 319 -18.96 -8.62 36.45
C ASP A 319 -17.56 -8.90 37.04
N GLY A 320 -17.03 -7.96 37.83
CA GLY A 320 -15.69 -8.00 38.42
C GLY A 320 -14.72 -7.00 37.78
N VAL A 321 -13.42 -7.20 38.00
CA VAL A 321 -12.35 -6.32 37.51
C VAL A 321 -11.35 -7.09 36.65
N LEU A 322 -10.68 -6.38 35.76
CA LEU A 322 -9.58 -6.86 34.95
C LEU A 322 -8.28 -6.32 35.53
N ILE A 323 -7.31 -7.20 35.76
CA ILE A 323 -6.00 -6.88 36.33
C ILE A 323 -4.94 -7.13 35.26
N GLU A 324 -4.05 -6.16 35.08
CA GLU A 324 -3.00 -6.16 34.07
C GLU A 324 -1.67 -5.68 34.66
N PRO A 325 -0.52 -6.26 34.25
CA PRO A 325 0.78 -5.64 34.49
C PRO A 325 0.80 -4.23 33.92
N GLN A 326 1.25 -3.26 34.71
CA GLN A 326 1.34 -1.91 34.21
C GLN A 326 2.51 -1.80 33.22
N VAL A 327 2.20 -1.54 31.96
CA VAL A 327 3.22 -1.32 30.93
C VAL A 327 3.94 0.01 31.18
N ALA A 328 5.20 -0.06 31.58
CA ALA A 328 6.06 1.10 31.80
C ALA A 328 7.05 1.27 30.64
N LYS A 329 6.73 2.20 29.74
CA LYS A 329 7.62 2.65 28.65
C LYS A 329 7.70 4.19 28.70
N PRO A 330 8.57 4.79 29.54
CA PRO A 330 8.61 6.23 29.75
C PRO A 330 8.89 7.03 28.46
N ASP A 331 9.70 6.45 27.56
CA ASP A 331 10.02 7.02 26.26
C ASP A 331 9.04 6.59 25.15
N GLY A 332 8.02 5.81 25.51
CA GLY A 332 7.05 5.25 24.59
C GLY A 332 6.23 6.31 23.87
N ARG A 333 5.99 6.07 22.58
CA ARG A 333 4.94 6.72 21.80
C ARG A 333 3.64 5.95 21.98
N TRP A 334 2.55 6.69 22.11
CA TRP A 334 1.21 6.14 22.20
C TRP A 334 0.59 6.19 20.80
N LEU A 335 0.36 5.01 20.23
CA LEU A 335 -0.13 4.82 18.89
C LEU A 335 -1.51 4.15 18.92
N ALA A 336 -2.29 4.40 17.87
CA ALA A 336 -3.52 3.71 17.61
C ALA A 336 -3.44 2.98 16.27
N ILE A 337 -3.88 1.72 16.26
CA ILE A 337 -4.06 0.91 15.05
C ILE A 337 -5.52 0.48 14.99
N GLY A 338 -6.16 0.66 13.84
CA GLY A 338 -7.56 0.35 13.68
C GLY A 338 -7.86 -0.39 12.38
N ILE A 339 -8.90 -1.21 12.40
CA ILE A 339 -9.60 -1.70 11.21
C ILE A 339 -11.01 -1.13 11.25
N ARG A 340 -11.44 -0.50 10.16
CA ARG A 340 -12.83 -0.07 9.96
C ARG A 340 -13.35 -0.57 8.63
N GLN A 341 -14.65 -0.86 8.56
CA GLN A 341 -15.30 -1.22 7.30
C GLN A 341 -15.75 0.05 6.57
N ASP A 342 -15.22 0.25 5.37
CA ASP A 342 -15.72 1.20 4.38
C ASP A 342 -16.79 0.53 3.52
N ARG A 343 -17.80 1.31 3.11
CA ARG A 343 -18.93 0.78 2.36
C ARG A 343 -18.57 0.32 0.95
N LEU A 344 -17.59 0.96 0.30
CA LEU A 344 -17.18 0.64 -1.06
C LEU A 344 -15.94 -0.25 -1.11
N PHE A 345 -14.99 -0.02 -0.20
CA PHE A 345 -13.68 -0.67 -0.25
C PHE A 345 -13.46 -1.76 0.81
N GLY A 346 -14.45 -2.03 1.65
CA GLY A 346 -14.32 -3.05 2.70
C GLY A 346 -13.34 -2.59 3.80
N PRO A 347 -12.50 -3.47 4.36
CA PRO A 347 -11.67 -3.12 5.51
C PRO A 347 -10.58 -2.12 5.13
N LEU A 348 -10.37 -1.14 6.01
CA LEU A 348 -9.28 -0.17 5.96
C LEU A 348 -8.47 -0.23 7.24
N ILE A 349 -7.15 -0.22 7.11
CA ILE A 349 -6.22 -0.19 8.23
C ILE A 349 -5.75 1.24 8.42
N SER A 350 -5.82 1.73 9.66
CA SER A 350 -5.33 3.04 10.05
C SER A 350 -4.19 2.93 11.06
N LEU A 351 -3.20 3.82 10.95
CA LEU A 351 -2.17 4.05 11.96
C LEU A 351 -2.14 5.53 12.33
N SER A 352 -2.14 5.85 13.62
CA SER A 352 -2.04 7.24 14.09
C SER A 352 -1.43 7.31 15.49
N GLU A 353 -1.26 8.54 16.01
CA GLU A 353 -1.10 8.76 17.44
C GLU A 353 -2.39 8.37 18.20
N SER A 354 -2.28 7.94 19.45
CA SER A 354 -3.43 7.80 20.35
C SER A 354 -3.95 9.17 20.80
N GLY A 355 -5.25 9.29 21.02
CA GLY A 355 -5.86 10.49 21.59
C GLY A 355 -6.64 11.33 20.57
N ILE A 356 -6.71 12.64 20.80
CA ILE A 356 -7.58 13.55 20.04
C ILE A 356 -6.95 14.09 18.75
N ALA A 357 -5.62 14.04 18.61
CA ALA A 357 -4.92 14.61 17.48
C ALA A 357 -5.41 14.08 16.10
N PRO A 358 -5.66 12.77 15.91
CA PRO A 358 -6.18 12.26 14.63
C PRO A 358 -7.61 12.70 14.33
N VAL A 359 -8.38 13.09 15.35
CA VAL A 359 -9.76 13.57 15.20
C VAL A 359 -9.78 15.02 14.71
N ILE A 360 -8.83 15.84 15.19
CA ILE A 360 -8.76 17.28 14.90
C ILE A 360 -7.95 17.55 13.63
N TYR A 361 -6.79 16.91 13.47
CA TYR A 361 -5.82 17.22 12.41
C TYR A 361 -5.84 16.22 11.25
N ASP A 362 -6.74 15.24 11.26
CA ASP A 362 -6.80 14.15 10.29
C ASP A 362 -5.47 13.37 10.16
N ALA A 363 -4.65 13.42 11.19
CA ALA A 363 -3.26 12.96 11.18
C ALA A 363 -3.15 11.43 11.36
N ARG A 364 -3.47 10.69 10.30
CA ARG A 364 -3.38 9.23 10.23
C ARG A 364 -2.84 8.75 8.89
N ALA A 365 -2.15 7.62 8.90
CA ALA A 365 -1.88 6.83 7.69
C ALA A 365 -3.01 5.82 7.49
N LEU A 366 -3.39 5.58 6.23
CA LEU A 366 -4.44 4.63 5.84
C LEU A 366 -3.95 3.74 4.71
N ALA A 367 -4.40 2.49 4.73
CA ALA A 367 -4.14 1.56 3.64
C ALA A 367 -5.25 0.51 3.51
N LEU A 368 -5.40 -0.01 2.30
CA LEU A 368 -6.23 -1.17 2.00
C LEU A 368 -5.41 -2.44 2.26
N PRO A 369 -5.89 -3.38 3.09
CA PRO A 369 -5.31 -4.70 3.17
C PRO A 369 -5.59 -5.48 1.87
N PRO A 370 -4.78 -6.49 1.53
CA PRO A 370 -3.63 -7.00 2.29
C PRO A 370 -2.40 -6.11 2.17
N LEU A 371 -1.73 -5.88 3.29
CA LEU A 371 -0.48 -5.13 3.38
C LEU A 371 0.71 -6.07 3.22
N ASN A 372 1.68 -5.64 2.42
CA ASN A 372 3.02 -6.22 2.36
C ASN A 372 4.02 -5.27 3.03
N ARG A 373 5.30 -5.67 3.13
CA ARG A 373 6.33 -4.85 3.80
C ARG A 373 6.46 -3.44 3.22
N ARG A 374 6.39 -3.28 1.88
CA ARG A 374 6.51 -1.99 1.20
C ARG A 374 5.30 -1.09 1.46
N LEU A 375 4.09 -1.66 1.46
CA LEU A 375 2.86 -0.94 1.80
C LEU A 375 2.88 -0.48 3.27
N ILE A 376 3.39 -1.31 4.17
CA ILE A 376 3.58 -0.98 5.58
C ILE A 376 4.62 0.13 5.73
N ASP A 377 5.77 0.02 5.06
CA ASP A 377 6.80 1.06 5.06
C ASP A 377 6.21 2.39 4.56
N ALA A 378 5.41 2.37 3.48
CA ALA A 378 4.71 3.57 3.01
C ALA A 378 3.76 4.17 4.06
N MET A 379 3.10 3.36 4.90
CA MET A 379 2.31 3.88 6.02
C MET A 379 3.20 4.54 7.08
N LEU A 380 4.31 3.90 7.46
CA LEU A 380 5.26 4.41 8.45
C LEU A 380 5.97 5.68 7.97
N ASP A 381 6.26 5.77 6.67
CA ASP A 381 6.91 6.91 6.00
C ASP A 381 5.93 8.05 5.69
N THR A 382 4.65 7.92 6.05
CA THR A 382 3.71 9.05 5.98
C THR A 382 4.25 10.19 6.85
N PRO A 383 4.42 11.43 6.35
CA PRO A 383 5.25 12.46 7.01
C PRO A 383 4.97 12.67 8.50
N TYR A 384 3.70 12.77 8.87
CA TYR A 384 3.29 12.91 10.28
C TYR A 384 3.64 11.67 11.13
N VAL A 385 3.44 10.46 10.59
CA VAL A 385 3.77 9.19 11.27
C VAL A 385 5.29 9.05 11.39
N ALA A 386 6.04 9.31 10.32
CA ALA A 386 7.50 9.26 10.33
C ALA A 386 8.08 10.20 11.41
N ARG A 387 7.55 11.43 11.51
CA ARG A 387 7.95 12.40 12.54
C ARG A 387 7.59 11.92 13.95
N LEU A 388 6.43 11.29 14.14
CA LEU A 388 6.01 10.73 15.43
C LEU A 388 6.92 9.58 15.88
N LEU A 389 7.36 8.74 14.93
CA LEU A 389 8.21 7.57 15.18
C LEU A 389 9.70 7.92 15.27
N GLY A 390 10.12 9.04 14.68
CA GLY A 390 11.50 9.53 14.72
C GLY A 390 11.95 10.03 16.09
N GLU A 391 13.19 10.53 16.12
CA GLU A 391 13.76 11.17 17.31
C GLU A 391 12.99 12.45 17.66
N LEU A 392 12.66 12.60 18.94
CA LEU A 392 12.03 13.80 19.49
C LEU A 392 12.90 14.33 20.64
N PRO A 393 12.75 15.60 21.04
CA PRO A 393 13.48 16.14 22.18
C PRO A 393 13.31 15.27 23.44
N GLY A 394 14.43 14.70 23.91
CA GLY A 394 14.46 13.82 25.08
C GLY A 394 13.88 12.41 24.87
N LYS A 395 13.56 12.00 23.64
CA LYS A 395 13.06 10.65 23.35
C LYS A 395 13.70 10.04 22.10
N PRO A 396 14.27 8.83 22.19
CA PRO A 396 14.81 8.13 21.02
C PRO A 396 13.72 7.79 19.99
N ALA A 397 14.15 7.44 18.78
CA ALA A 397 13.29 6.90 17.75
C ALA A 397 12.71 5.54 18.16
N VAL A 398 11.50 5.25 17.68
CA VAL A 398 10.79 3.99 17.90
C VAL A 398 11.37 2.89 17.02
N ALA A 399 11.48 1.67 17.56
CA ALA A 399 11.82 0.51 16.75
C ALA A 399 10.68 0.21 15.76
N THR A 400 10.95 0.35 14.46
CA THR A 400 9.94 0.17 13.42
C THR A 400 9.64 -1.30 13.10
N ALA A 401 10.58 -2.22 13.34
CA ALA A 401 10.39 -3.64 13.04
C ALA A 401 9.18 -4.27 13.79
N PRO A 402 9.01 -4.10 15.11
CA PRO A 402 7.81 -4.55 15.82
C PRO A 402 6.50 -3.95 15.27
N LEU A 403 6.52 -2.68 14.85
CA LEU A 403 5.34 -2.04 14.25
C LEU A 403 4.99 -2.64 12.88
N ARG A 404 6.00 -2.97 12.08
CA ARG A 404 5.79 -3.66 10.81
C ARG A 404 5.10 -5.00 11.02
N ASP A 405 5.57 -5.78 11.98
CA ASP A 405 4.98 -7.08 12.30
C ASP A 405 3.53 -6.92 12.76
N ILE A 406 3.24 -5.97 13.66
CA ILE A 406 1.87 -5.72 14.14
C ILE A 406 0.93 -5.30 13.00
N LEU A 407 1.37 -4.41 12.10
CA LEU A 407 0.58 -3.98 10.94
C LEU A 407 0.33 -5.13 9.96
N GLN A 408 1.35 -5.96 9.71
CA GLN A 408 1.21 -7.16 8.89
C GLN A 408 0.18 -8.12 9.50
N ARG A 409 0.26 -8.39 10.81
CA ARG A 409 -0.69 -9.27 11.52
C ARG A 409 -2.10 -8.68 11.59
N THR A 410 -2.22 -7.37 11.69
CA THR A 410 -3.50 -6.66 11.60
C THR A 410 -4.11 -6.81 10.20
N SER A 411 -3.27 -6.78 9.16
CA SER A 411 -3.71 -7.07 7.80
C SER A 411 -4.14 -8.52 7.59
N GLU A 412 -3.44 -9.48 8.18
CA GLU A 412 -3.87 -10.89 8.16
C GLU A 412 -5.21 -11.06 8.88
N LEU A 413 -5.39 -10.40 10.03
CA LEU A 413 -6.63 -10.40 10.79
C LEU A 413 -7.80 -9.83 9.97
N ALA A 414 -7.60 -8.69 9.29
CA ALA A 414 -8.62 -8.11 8.40
C ALA A 414 -9.00 -9.05 7.25
N SER A 415 -8.03 -9.79 6.72
CA SER A 415 -8.22 -10.68 5.57
C SER A 415 -8.93 -11.98 5.95
N GLU A 416 -8.53 -12.60 7.07
CA GLU A 416 -9.03 -13.92 7.49
C GLU A 416 -10.28 -13.86 8.40
N LEU A 417 -10.61 -12.71 8.99
CA LEU A 417 -11.78 -12.53 9.88
C LEU A 417 -12.84 -11.59 9.29
N PRO A 418 -13.63 -12.02 8.29
CA PRO A 418 -14.72 -11.24 7.68
C PRO A 418 -15.83 -10.82 8.65
N TRP A 419 -15.97 -11.51 9.79
CA TRP A 419 -16.90 -11.12 10.86
C TRP A 419 -16.53 -9.79 11.52
N LEU A 420 -15.30 -9.31 11.33
CA LEU A 420 -14.81 -8.10 11.97
C LEU A 420 -15.51 -6.87 11.38
N ARG A 421 -16.32 -6.19 12.21
CA ARG A 421 -16.91 -4.89 11.88
C ARG A 421 -15.94 -3.75 12.18
N SER A 422 -15.22 -3.84 13.29
CA SER A 422 -14.11 -2.94 13.59
C SER A 422 -13.13 -3.56 14.59
N LEU A 423 -11.87 -3.15 14.47
CA LEU A 423 -10.82 -3.35 15.48
C LEU A 423 -10.27 -1.99 15.84
N GLU A 424 -10.10 -1.72 17.13
CA GLU A 424 -9.45 -0.50 17.60
C GLU A 424 -8.47 -0.86 18.72
N ILE A 425 -7.17 -0.87 18.40
CA ILE A 425 -6.10 -0.84 19.37
C ILE A 425 -5.87 0.63 19.71
N THR A 426 -6.43 1.10 20.82
CA THR A 426 -6.39 2.52 21.18
C THR A 426 -5.11 2.93 21.91
N SER A 427 -4.47 1.96 22.56
CA SER A 427 -3.28 2.16 23.37
C SER A 427 -2.22 1.14 22.95
N LEU A 428 -1.54 1.40 21.85
CA LEU A 428 -0.33 0.68 21.44
C LEU A 428 0.88 1.50 21.88
N ILE A 429 1.66 0.99 22.84
CA ILE A 429 2.82 1.71 23.36
C ILE A 429 4.08 1.16 22.70
N ALA A 430 4.81 2.01 21.98
CA ALA A 430 6.01 1.63 21.23
C ALA A 430 7.21 2.51 21.58
N ASP A 431 8.37 1.89 21.81
CA ASP A 431 9.64 2.58 22.09
C ASP A 431 10.79 1.96 21.25
N SER A 432 12.04 2.25 21.61
CA SER A 432 13.23 1.68 20.95
C SER A 432 13.41 0.17 21.15
N ALA A 433 12.69 -0.46 22.08
CA ALA A 433 12.82 -1.88 22.40
C ALA A 433 11.68 -2.74 21.83
N GLY A 434 10.47 -2.19 21.74
CA GLY A 434 9.31 -2.96 21.27
C GLY A 434 7.97 -2.24 21.38
N ALA A 435 6.93 -2.90 20.89
CA ALA A 435 5.55 -2.40 20.90
C ALA A 435 4.61 -3.40 21.58
N VAL A 436 3.64 -2.90 22.35
CA VAL A 436 2.64 -3.72 23.05
C VAL A 436 1.26 -3.06 23.07
N ALA A 437 0.23 -3.82 22.72
CA ALA A 437 -1.16 -3.39 22.75
C ALA A 437 -1.76 -3.57 24.15
N VAL A 438 -2.25 -2.49 24.73
CA VAL A 438 -2.80 -2.45 26.09
C VAL A 438 -4.32 -2.42 26.09
N ASP A 439 -4.90 -1.53 25.29
CA ASP A 439 -6.35 -1.37 25.17
C ASP A 439 -6.79 -1.69 23.76
N VAL A 440 -7.72 -2.62 23.67
CA VAL A 440 -8.31 -3.07 22.41
C VAL A 440 -9.83 -3.14 22.52
N SER A 441 -10.51 -2.88 21.41
CA SER A 441 -11.93 -3.10 21.23
C SER A 441 -12.16 -3.78 19.88
N ILE A 442 -12.98 -4.83 19.87
CA ILE A 442 -13.37 -5.53 18.65
C ILE A 442 -14.88 -5.58 18.58
N ALA A 443 -15.44 -5.04 17.48
CA ALA A 443 -16.83 -5.23 17.11
C ALA A 443 -16.93 -6.27 15.99
N ILE A 444 -17.93 -7.13 16.11
CA ILE A 444 -18.20 -8.24 15.18
C ILE A 444 -19.61 -8.16 14.64
N GLN A 445 -19.84 -8.84 13.53
CA GLN A 445 -21.15 -8.96 12.89
C GLN A 445 -21.35 -10.37 12.31
N PRO A 446 -22.60 -10.87 12.27
CA PRO A 446 -22.93 -12.08 11.54
C PRO A 446 -22.68 -11.88 10.04
N LEU A 447 -22.42 -12.98 9.35
CA LEU A 447 -22.14 -12.98 7.92
C LEU A 447 -23.34 -13.46 7.10
N PRO A 448 -23.47 -13.00 5.85
CA PRO A 448 -24.43 -13.57 4.91
C PRO A 448 -24.09 -15.04 4.58
N ALA A 449 -25.13 -15.83 4.25
CA ALA A 449 -25.03 -17.28 4.03
C ALA A 449 -24.25 -17.66 2.76
N GLU A 450 -24.43 -16.91 1.67
CA GLU A 450 -23.66 -17.06 0.43
C GLU A 450 -22.55 -16.02 0.41
N ARG A 451 -21.29 -16.45 0.41
CA ARG A 451 -20.15 -15.54 0.32
C ARG A 451 -18.95 -16.19 -0.33
N GLU A 452 -18.26 -15.39 -1.12
CA GLU A 452 -16.90 -15.66 -1.56
C GLU A 452 -15.94 -15.55 -0.36
N ARG A 453 -14.85 -16.32 -0.37
CA ARG A 453 -13.89 -16.39 0.74
C ARG A 453 -13.36 -15.01 1.17
N TYR A 454 -13.09 -14.14 0.20
CA TYR A 454 -12.58 -12.78 0.40
C TYR A 454 -13.52 -11.70 -0.13
N GLY A 455 -14.83 -12.00 -0.27
CA GLY A 455 -15.80 -11.05 -0.82
C GLY A 455 -15.98 -9.75 -0.02
N HIS A 456 -15.45 -9.69 1.22
CA HIS A 456 -15.39 -8.47 2.03
C HIS A 456 -14.19 -7.58 1.72
N MET A 457 -13.23 -8.02 0.91
CA MET A 457 -11.98 -7.32 0.60
C MET A 457 -12.08 -6.60 -0.75
N ALA A 458 -11.59 -5.37 -0.85
CA ALA A 458 -11.42 -4.71 -2.17
C ALA A 458 -10.25 -5.28 -2.98
N ILE A 459 -9.25 -5.87 -2.31
CA ILE A 459 -8.08 -6.48 -2.94
C ILE A 459 -7.89 -7.86 -2.31
N CYS A 460 -7.91 -8.91 -3.14
CA CYS A 460 -7.71 -10.26 -2.65
C CYS A 460 -6.23 -10.53 -2.31
N PRO A 461 -5.94 -11.24 -1.20
CA PRO A 461 -4.60 -11.75 -0.91
C PRO A 461 -4.04 -12.66 -1.99
N TYR A 462 -2.72 -12.72 -2.08
CA TYR A 462 -2.06 -13.64 -2.98
C TYR A 462 -2.37 -15.09 -2.56
N PRO A 463 -2.92 -15.94 -3.45
CA PRO A 463 -3.40 -17.27 -3.09
C PRO A 463 -2.25 -18.28 -3.08
N ALA A 464 -1.35 -18.15 -2.10
CA ALA A 464 -0.16 -18.99 -1.93
C ALA A 464 -0.46 -20.50 -1.86
N GLN A 465 -1.66 -20.89 -1.39
CA GLN A 465 -2.11 -22.27 -1.37
C GLN A 465 -2.21 -22.94 -2.76
N LEU A 466 -2.21 -22.15 -3.85
CA LEU A 466 -2.22 -22.65 -5.23
C LEU A 466 -0.81 -22.93 -5.76
N GLU A 467 0.24 -22.59 -5.01
CA GLU A 467 1.62 -22.91 -5.38
C GLU A 467 1.91 -24.41 -5.22
N SER A 468 2.53 -25.02 -6.22
CA SER A 468 2.96 -26.41 -6.14
C SER A 468 4.12 -26.71 -7.08
N GLU A 469 5.07 -27.51 -6.61
CA GLU A 469 6.09 -28.10 -7.48
C GLU A 469 5.50 -29.30 -8.22
N VAL A 470 5.83 -29.40 -9.52
CA VAL A 470 5.33 -30.46 -10.39
C VAL A 470 6.49 -31.09 -11.16
N LEU A 471 6.51 -32.42 -11.16
CA LEU A 471 7.37 -33.21 -12.03
C LEU A 471 6.66 -33.49 -13.35
N LEU A 472 7.33 -33.20 -14.46
CA LEU A 472 6.86 -33.48 -15.81
C LEU A 472 7.25 -34.89 -16.24
N LYS A 473 6.69 -35.34 -17.37
CA LYS A 473 6.93 -36.70 -17.89
C LYS A 473 8.39 -36.99 -18.29
N ASP A 474 9.18 -35.96 -18.51
CA ASP A 474 10.60 -36.01 -18.86
C ASP A 474 11.51 -35.80 -17.64
N ASP A 475 10.98 -35.97 -16.43
CA ASP A 475 11.63 -35.73 -15.14
C ASP A 475 12.07 -34.27 -14.88
N SER A 476 11.74 -33.34 -15.78
CA SER A 476 11.97 -31.92 -15.52
C SER A 476 11.01 -31.38 -14.45
N ARG A 477 11.47 -30.38 -13.69
CA ARG A 477 10.70 -29.76 -12.61
C ARG A 477 10.25 -28.36 -13.01
N CYS A 478 9.02 -28.03 -12.66
CA CYS A 478 8.51 -26.67 -12.75
C CYS A 478 7.61 -26.34 -11.55
N THR A 479 7.50 -25.06 -11.24
CA THR A 479 6.61 -24.55 -10.20
C THR A 479 5.35 -24.01 -10.86
N LEU A 480 4.19 -24.52 -10.45
CA LEU A 480 2.90 -23.90 -10.76
C LEU A 480 2.57 -22.90 -9.67
N ARG A 481 2.25 -21.67 -10.05
CA ARG A 481 1.82 -20.63 -9.11
C ARG A 481 0.94 -19.59 -9.80
N PRO A 482 0.13 -18.84 -9.04
CA PRO A 482 -0.51 -17.63 -9.55
C PRO A 482 0.50 -16.65 -10.16
N VAL A 483 0.08 -15.92 -11.19
CA VAL A 483 0.88 -14.85 -11.80
C VAL A 483 1.10 -13.71 -10.80
N ARG A 484 2.24 -13.03 -10.89
CA ARG A 484 2.58 -11.89 -10.06
C ARG A 484 2.84 -10.66 -10.95
N PRO A 485 2.69 -9.42 -10.44
CA PRO A 485 3.00 -8.20 -11.20
C PRO A 485 4.40 -8.21 -11.84
N GLU A 486 5.39 -8.81 -11.17
CA GLU A 486 6.78 -8.89 -11.63
C GLU A 486 6.97 -9.82 -12.83
N ASP A 487 6.03 -10.74 -13.08
CA ASP A 487 6.08 -11.67 -14.21
C ASP A 487 5.84 -11.00 -15.56
N THR A 488 5.47 -9.71 -15.58
CA THR A 488 5.21 -8.90 -16.78
C THR A 488 6.24 -9.15 -17.89
N ALA A 489 7.55 -9.08 -17.57
CA ALA A 489 8.61 -9.28 -18.56
C ALA A 489 8.72 -10.75 -19.02
N ALA A 490 8.60 -11.70 -18.09
CA ALA A 490 8.65 -13.13 -18.40
C ALA A 490 7.47 -13.56 -19.28
N LEU A 491 6.28 -13.00 -19.02
CA LEU A 491 5.06 -13.26 -19.79
C LEU A 491 5.15 -12.69 -21.20
N GLN A 492 5.69 -11.48 -21.36
CA GLN A 492 5.96 -10.90 -22.69
C GLN A 492 6.94 -11.78 -23.48
N ASN A 493 8.00 -12.26 -22.84
CA ASN A 493 8.98 -13.15 -23.47
C ASN A 493 8.38 -14.50 -23.82
N PHE A 494 7.49 -15.04 -23.00
CA PHE A 494 6.73 -16.25 -23.31
C PHE A 494 5.86 -16.05 -24.55
N VAL A 495 5.04 -15.00 -24.60
CA VAL A 495 4.19 -14.72 -25.78
C VAL A 495 5.03 -14.52 -27.05
N ARG A 496 6.18 -13.82 -26.96
CA ARG A 496 7.08 -13.63 -28.11
C ARG A 496 7.60 -14.96 -28.67
N ARG A 497 7.94 -15.92 -27.81
CA ARG A 497 8.48 -17.24 -28.18
C ARG A 497 7.45 -18.20 -28.79
N LEU A 498 6.15 -17.98 -28.57
CA LEU A 498 5.11 -18.81 -29.16
C LEU A 498 5.14 -18.75 -30.69
N SER A 499 4.96 -19.91 -31.33
CA SER A 499 4.78 -20.05 -32.76
C SER A 499 3.57 -19.26 -33.26
N ALA A 500 3.56 -18.89 -34.55
CA ALA A 500 2.42 -18.21 -35.17
C ALA A 500 1.14 -19.07 -35.08
N GLN A 501 1.28 -20.40 -35.11
CA GLN A 501 0.19 -21.34 -34.91
C GLN A 501 -0.36 -21.27 -33.49
N SER A 502 0.48 -21.38 -32.46
CA SER A 502 0.05 -21.32 -31.05
C SER A 502 -0.59 -19.97 -30.70
N LYS A 503 -0.07 -18.86 -31.25
CA LYS A 503 -0.68 -17.53 -31.13
C LYS A 503 -2.09 -17.49 -31.75
N ARG A 504 -2.24 -17.99 -32.99
CA ARG A 504 -3.54 -18.04 -33.67
C ARG A 504 -4.54 -18.90 -32.90
N LEU A 505 -4.10 -20.04 -32.38
CA LEU A 505 -4.93 -20.96 -31.61
C LEU A 505 -5.39 -20.38 -30.27
N ARG A 506 -4.60 -19.49 -29.66
CA ARG A 506 -4.88 -18.91 -28.34
C ARG A 506 -5.63 -17.58 -28.39
N PHE A 507 -5.33 -16.73 -29.38
CA PHE A 507 -5.81 -15.35 -29.44
C PHE A 507 -6.75 -15.08 -30.62
N PHE A 508 -7.16 -16.13 -31.35
CA PHE A 508 -8.00 -16.04 -32.56
C PHE A 508 -7.48 -15.05 -33.61
N GLY A 509 -6.16 -14.78 -33.60
CA GLY A 509 -5.51 -13.78 -34.45
C GLY A 509 -3.98 -13.83 -34.39
N ALA A 510 -3.32 -13.09 -35.28
CA ALA A 510 -1.86 -13.00 -35.37
C ALA A 510 -1.32 -11.91 -34.43
N LEU A 511 -1.40 -12.14 -33.11
CA LEU A 511 -0.80 -11.27 -32.10
C LEU A 511 0.71 -11.56 -32.00
N SER A 512 1.54 -10.70 -32.59
CA SER A 512 3.00 -10.80 -32.52
C SER A 512 3.54 -10.55 -31.11
N GLU A 513 2.89 -9.62 -30.39
CA GLU A 513 3.19 -9.22 -29.02
C GLU A 513 1.92 -8.69 -28.33
N LEU A 514 1.87 -8.78 -26.99
CA LEU A 514 0.86 -8.07 -26.22
C LEU A 514 1.22 -6.57 -26.14
N PRO A 515 0.31 -5.65 -26.51
CA PRO A 515 0.49 -4.24 -26.22
C PRO A 515 0.71 -4.01 -24.71
N LEU A 516 1.51 -3.01 -24.33
CA LEU A 516 1.84 -2.71 -22.93
C LEU A 516 0.61 -2.66 -22.00
N HIS A 517 -0.49 -2.05 -22.45
CA HIS A 517 -1.73 -1.96 -21.68
C HIS A 517 -2.48 -3.30 -21.55
N HIS A 518 -2.29 -4.24 -22.47
CA HIS A 518 -2.78 -5.61 -22.33
C HIS A 518 -1.89 -6.41 -21.38
N LEU A 519 -0.57 -6.26 -21.48
CA LEU A 519 0.37 -6.97 -20.62
C LEU A 519 0.14 -6.68 -19.13
N ALA A 520 -0.11 -5.41 -18.78
CA ALA A 520 -0.49 -5.03 -17.42
C ALA A 520 -1.75 -5.77 -16.93
N ARG A 521 -2.79 -5.91 -17.77
CA ARG A 521 -4.02 -6.66 -17.44
C ARG A 521 -3.83 -8.17 -17.34
N TYR A 522 -2.73 -8.70 -17.85
CA TYR A 522 -2.41 -10.13 -17.78
C TYR A 522 -1.58 -10.48 -16.55
N ALA A 523 -0.68 -9.59 -16.11
CA ALA A 523 0.19 -9.83 -14.95
C ALA A 523 -0.36 -9.23 -13.64
N GLN A 524 -1.06 -8.09 -13.71
CA GLN A 524 -1.69 -7.42 -12.57
C GLN A 524 -3.18 -7.74 -12.57
N ILE A 525 -3.51 -8.94 -12.10
CA ILE A 525 -4.88 -9.42 -12.02
C ILE A 525 -5.49 -9.15 -10.63
N ASP A 526 -6.81 -8.99 -10.59
CA ASP A 526 -7.58 -9.10 -9.36
C ASP A 526 -7.92 -10.57 -9.15
N TYR A 527 -7.28 -11.22 -8.17
CA TYR A 527 -7.47 -12.65 -7.90
C TYR A 527 -8.93 -13.05 -7.58
N GLY A 528 -9.78 -12.08 -7.21
CA GLY A 528 -11.22 -12.31 -6.99
C GLY A 528 -12.03 -12.37 -8.28
N ARG A 529 -11.52 -11.83 -9.40
CA ARG A 529 -12.23 -11.76 -10.70
C ARG A 529 -11.55 -12.53 -11.81
N ASP A 530 -10.24 -12.60 -11.76
CA ASP A 530 -9.38 -13.27 -12.72
C ASP A 530 -8.43 -14.19 -11.97
N MET A 531 -8.17 -15.36 -12.52
CA MET A 531 -7.11 -16.23 -12.01
C MET A 531 -6.21 -16.61 -13.17
N VAL A 532 -4.91 -16.44 -13.00
CA VAL A 532 -3.90 -16.85 -13.98
C VAL A 532 -2.87 -17.67 -13.23
N ILE A 533 -2.73 -18.94 -13.62
CA ILE A 533 -1.71 -19.85 -13.13
C ILE A 533 -0.63 -19.96 -14.20
N VAL A 534 0.62 -19.69 -13.81
CA VAL A 534 1.80 -19.82 -14.66
C VAL A 534 2.63 -21.01 -14.22
N ALA A 535 3.19 -21.71 -15.20
CA ALA A 535 4.21 -22.72 -14.99
C ALA A 535 5.57 -22.07 -15.21
N VAL A 536 6.41 -22.06 -14.17
CA VAL A 536 7.70 -21.38 -14.19
C VAL A 536 8.82 -22.39 -13.95
N SER A 537 9.90 -22.25 -14.70
CA SER A 537 11.18 -22.91 -14.44
C SER A 537 12.25 -21.84 -14.25
N ASP A 538 13.16 -22.06 -13.30
CA ASP A 538 14.32 -21.19 -13.12
C ASP A 538 15.45 -21.63 -14.06
N SER A 539 15.85 -20.73 -14.96
CA SER A 539 17.02 -20.89 -15.81
C SER A 539 17.93 -19.68 -15.62
N ASP A 540 19.17 -19.89 -15.20
CA ASP A 540 20.18 -18.84 -14.99
C ASP A 540 19.70 -17.67 -14.10
N GLY A 541 18.92 -17.98 -13.06
CA GLY A 541 18.38 -16.98 -12.12
C GLY A 541 17.27 -16.10 -12.70
N ARG A 542 16.72 -16.46 -13.87
CA ARG A 542 15.55 -15.81 -14.47
C ARG A 542 14.39 -16.78 -14.55
N ALA A 543 13.23 -16.32 -14.07
CA ALA A 543 11.97 -17.04 -14.21
C ALA A 543 11.57 -17.13 -15.69
N VAL A 544 11.48 -18.36 -16.20
CA VAL A 544 11.02 -18.65 -17.57
C VAL A 544 9.63 -19.27 -17.48
N ILE A 545 8.62 -18.60 -18.06
CA ILE A 545 7.27 -19.14 -18.17
C ILE A 545 7.24 -20.19 -19.29
N LEU A 546 6.70 -21.36 -18.96
CA LEU A 546 6.57 -22.56 -19.81
C LEU A 546 5.12 -22.78 -20.29
N GLY A 547 4.16 -22.19 -19.59
CA GLY A 547 2.74 -22.29 -19.90
C GLY A 547 1.90 -21.40 -18.97
N GLU A 548 0.71 -21.07 -19.42
CA GLU A 548 -0.25 -20.22 -18.74
C GLU A 548 -1.65 -20.83 -18.90
N ALA A 549 -2.39 -20.91 -17.80
CA ALA A 549 -3.82 -21.18 -17.82
C ALA A 549 -4.53 -20.12 -16.99
N ARG A 550 -5.66 -19.62 -17.49
CA ARG A 550 -6.42 -18.57 -16.82
C ARG A 550 -7.91 -18.77 -16.90
N TYR A 551 -8.63 -18.16 -15.95
CA TYR A 551 -10.05 -17.89 -16.09
C TYR A 551 -10.39 -16.44 -15.74
N SER A 552 -11.53 -15.97 -16.26
CA SER A 552 -12.17 -14.70 -15.92
C SER A 552 -13.62 -14.95 -15.55
N ILE A 553 -14.08 -14.42 -14.41
CA ILE A 553 -15.46 -14.57 -13.96
C ILE A 553 -16.39 -13.74 -14.86
N LEU A 554 -17.45 -14.37 -15.35
CA LEU A 554 -18.48 -13.76 -16.19
C LEU A 554 -19.47 -12.94 -15.34
N LEU A 555 -20.28 -12.13 -16.00
CA LEU A 555 -21.23 -11.21 -15.35
C LEU A 555 -22.27 -11.89 -14.44
N ASP A 556 -22.50 -13.20 -14.62
CA ASP A 556 -23.40 -13.99 -13.77
C ASP A 556 -22.79 -14.32 -12.40
N GLY A 557 -21.49 -14.07 -12.19
CA GLY A 557 -20.76 -14.38 -10.96
C GLY A 557 -20.58 -15.87 -10.67
N LYS A 558 -21.11 -16.76 -11.51
CA LYS A 558 -21.16 -18.22 -11.29
C LYS A 558 -20.43 -19.00 -12.37
N SER A 559 -20.22 -18.39 -13.53
CA SER A 559 -19.50 -18.98 -14.64
C SER A 559 -18.15 -18.29 -14.84
N GLY A 560 -17.12 -19.04 -15.20
CA GLY A 560 -15.84 -18.49 -15.64
C GLY A 560 -15.55 -18.85 -17.10
N GLU A 561 -14.94 -17.92 -17.84
CA GLU A 561 -14.34 -18.20 -19.14
C GLU A 561 -12.88 -18.60 -18.96
N PHE A 562 -12.45 -19.75 -19.48
CA PHE A 562 -11.06 -20.20 -19.37
C PHE A 562 -10.29 -20.09 -20.68
N ALA A 563 -8.97 -20.01 -20.55
CA ALA A 563 -8.06 -20.20 -21.65
C ALA A 563 -6.73 -20.79 -21.19
N VAL A 564 -6.06 -21.54 -22.07
CA VAL A 564 -4.79 -22.20 -21.78
C VAL A 564 -3.85 -22.13 -22.98
N VAL A 565 -2.57 -21.91 -22.71
CA VAL A 565 -1.50 -21.94 -23.71
C VAL A 565 -0.23 -22.54 -23.09
N ILE A 566 0.44 -23.40 -23.86
CA ILE A 566 1.67 -24.09 -23.46
C ILE A 566 2.76 -23.73 -24.47
N ALA A 567 3.99 -23.56 -24.02
CA ALA A 567 5.12 -23.35 -24.91
C ALA A 567 5.24 -24.52 -25.90
N ASP A 568 5.59 -24.22 -27.16
CA ASP A 568 5.59 -25.21 -28.24
C ASP A 568 6.53 -26.39 -27.93
N ASP A 569 7.67 -26.12 -27.30
CA ASP A 569 8.69 -27.10 -26.87
C ASP A 569 8.27 -27.93 -25.64
N MET A 570 7.25 -27.50 -24.89
CA MET A 570 6.72 -28.18 -23.71
C MET A 570 5.46 -29.01 -23.97
N SER A 571 4.96 -29.00 -25.21
CA SER A 571 3.79 -29.77 -25.61
C SER A 571 4.01 -31.29 -25.40
N GLY A 572 2.94 -32.00 -25.02
CA GLY A 572 2.99 -33.46 -24.78
C GLY A 572 3.59 -33.90 -23.43
N ARG A 573 4.23 -33.01 -22.66
CA ARG A 573 4.89 -33.35 -21.37
C ARG A 573 3.95 -33.39 -20.16
N GLY A 574 2.64 -33.22 -20.37
CA GLY A 574 1.61 -33.26 -19.32
C GLY A 574 1.36 -31.92 -18.60
N LEU A 575 2.07 -30.85 -18.99
CA LEU A 575 1.99 -29.54 -18.34
C LEU A 575 0.58 -28.92 -18.40
N GLY A 576 -0.09 -28.99 -19.56
CA GLY A 576 -1.44 -28.46 -19.73
C GLY A 576 -2.47 -29.08 -18.79
N THR A 577 -2.38 -30.39 -18.53
CA THR A 577 -3.24 -31.09 -17.58
C THR A 577 -3.04 -30.57 -16.17
N ARG A 578 -1.78 -30.39 -15.75
CA ARG A 578 -1.44 -29.92 -14.39
C ARG A 578 -1.86 -28.47 -14.17
N LEU A 579 -1.64 -27.60 -15.15
CA LEU A 579 -2.11 -26.21 -15.13
C LEU A 579 -3.63 -26.12 -15.03
N MET A 580 -4.35 -26.83 -15.87
CA MET A 580 -5.81 -26.83 -15.85
C MET A 580 -6.38 -27.42 -14.55
N GLN A 581 -5.78 -28.48 -14.00
CA GLN A 581 -6.20 -29.02 -12.70
C GLN A 581 -6.09 -27.96 -11.60
N ARG A 582 -4.97 -27.23 -11.53
CA ARG A 582 -4.82 -26.14 -10.55
C ARG A 582 -5.79 -24.99 -10.78
N LEU A 583 -6.04 -24.65 -12.04
CA LEU A 583 -7.03 -23.64 -12.41
C LEU A 583 -8.45 -24.05 -11.96
N LEU A 584 -8.81 -25.33 -12.11
CA LEU A 584 -10.09 -25.88 -11.66
C LEU A 584 -10.22 -25.86 -10.13
N ASP A 585 -9.15 -26.20 -9.39
CA ASP A 585 -9.15 -26.10 -7.93
C ASP A 585 -9.38 -24.66 -7.45
N ALA A 586 -8.74 -23.69 -8.12
CA ALA A 586 -8.96 -22.27 -7.86
C ALA A 586 -10.41 -21.86 -8.15
N ALA A 587 -10.97 -22.28 -9.28
CA ALA A 587 -12.35 -21.98 -9.66
C ALA A 587 -13.36 -22.55 -8.64
N ARG A 588 -13.16 -23.79 -8.17
CA ARG A 588 -13.99 -24.39 -7.10
C ARG A 588 -13.87 -23.61 -5.80
N GLY A 589 -12.65 -23.22 -5.41
CA GLY A 589 -12.42 -22.42 -4.20
C GLY A 589 -13.07 -21.03 -4.25
N GLN A 590 -13.25 -20.48 -5.46
CA GLN A 590 -13.96 -19.23 -5.70
C GLN A 590 -15.49 -19.41 -5.74
N GLY A 591 -16.00 -20.65 -5.77
CA GLY A 591 -17.44 -20.94 -5.81
C GLY A 591 -18.05 -20.88 -7.22
N LEU A 592 -17.24 -20.95 -8.27
CA LEU A 592 -17.75 -21.05 -9.64
C LEU A 592 -18.44 -22.40 -9.85
N CYS A 593 -19.60 -22.39 -10.52
CA CYS A 593 -20.37 -23.59 -10.84
C CYS A 593 -20.01 -24.16 -12.22
N ILE A 594 -19.57 -23.30 -13.15
CA ILE A 594 -19.30 -23.69 -14.54
C ILE A 594 -18.03 -23.00 -15.03
N LEU A 595 -17.15 -23.76 -15.68
CA LEU A 595 -16.05 -23.21 -16.46
C LEU A 595 -16.28 -23.51 -17.94
N ARG A 596 -16.21 -22.49 -18.80
CA ARG A 596 -16.40 -22.62 -20.25
C ARG A 596 -15.35 -21.88 -21.05
N GLY A 597 -15.15 -22.22 -22.31
CA GLY A 597 -14.18 -21.52 -23.15
C GLY A 597 -14.32 -21.92 -24.60
N GLU A 598 -14.09 -20.96 -25.49
CA GLU A 598 -14.08 -21.19 -26.92
C GLU A 598 -12.71 -21.69 -27.38
N VAL A 599 -12.71 -22.75 -28.20
CA VAL A 599 -11.52 -23.37 -28.75
C VAL A 599 -11.72 -23.55 -30.25
N LEU A 600 -10.70 -23.26 -31.06
CA LEU A 600 -10.78 -23.57 -32.49
C LEU A 600 -10.96 -25.08 -32.70
N ALA A 601 -11.90 -25.47 -33.56
CA ALA A 601 -12.20 -26.87 -33.88
C ALA A 601 -10.97 -27.64 -34.40
N SER A 602 -10.00 -26.93 -35.00
CA SER A 602 -8.72 -27.49 -35.47
C SER A 602 -7.69 -27.75 -34.37
N ASN A 603 -7.93 -27.34 -33.11
CA ASN A 603 -6.99 -27.51 -32.00
C ASN A 603 -7.17 -28.86 -31.29
N GLU A 604 -6.87 -29.95 -31.99
CA GLU A 604 -7.03 -31.32 -31.47
C GLU A 604 -6.27 -31.58 -30.17
N ALA A 605 -5.15 -30.89 -29.95
CA ALA A 605 -4.34 -31.04 -28.74
C ALA A 605 -5.09 -30.52 -27.51
N THR A 606 -5.65 -29.30 -27.58
CA THR A 606 -6.46 -28.73 -26.50
C THR A 606 -7.76 -29.50 -26.31
N LEU A 607 -8.42 -29.94 -27.38
CA LEU A 607 -9.65 -30.74 -27.27
C LEU A 607 -9.40 -32.09 -26.58
N ARG A 608 -8.30 -32.78 -26.87
CA ARG A 608 -7.90 -34.00 -26.15
C ARG A 608 -7.60 -33.74 -24.68
N LEU A 609 -6.92 -32.64 -24.37
CA LEU A 609 -6.67 -32.21 -23.00
C LEU A 609 -7.97 -32.00 -22.21
N LEU A 610 -8.91 -31.26 -22.79
CA LEU A 610 -10.19 -30.92 -22.16
C LEU A 610 -11.08 -32.14 -21.98
N ALA A 611 -11.15 -33.03 -22.99
CA ALA A 611 -11.87 -34.30 -22.86
C ALA A 611 -11.32 -35.17 -21.73
N GLY A 612 -9.99 -35.24 -21.57
CA GLY A 612 -9.35 -35.96 -20.47
C GLY A 612 -9.61 -35.37 -19.08
N LEU A 613 -10.04 -34.11 -19.00
CA LEU A 613 -10.44 -33.42 -17.77
C LEU A 613 -11.96 -33.42 -17.55
N GLY A 614 -12.73 -34.07 -18.43
CA GLY A 614 -14.18 -34.21 -18.30
C GLY A 614 -14.99 -33.05 -18.89
N PHE A 615 -14.40 -32.16 -19.68
CA PHE A 615 -15.15 -31.11 -20.37
C PHE A 615 -16.06 -31.71 -21.46
N MET A 616 -17.28 -31.18 -21.53
CA MET A 616 -18.20 -31.42 -22.64
C MET A 616 -17.93 -30.41 -23.75
N VAL A 617 -17.87 -30.88 -25.00
CA VAL A 617 -17.63 -30.03 -26.17
C VAL A 617 -18.93 -29.89 -26.95
N ASN A 618 -19.39 -28.65 -27.09
CA ASN A 618 -20.58 -28.26 -27.84
C ASN A 618 -20.18 -27.52 -29.12
N LEU A 619 -20.94 -27.73 -30.19
CA LEU A 619 -20.79 -26.96 -31.43
C LEU A 619 -21.35 -25.56 -31.24
N THR A 620 -20.67 -24.55 -31.78
CA THR A 620 -21.18 -23.16 -31.83
C THR A 620 -21.73 -22.84 -33.23
N ASP A 621 -22.27 -21.63 -33.41
CA ASP A 621 -22.77 -21.16 -34.70
C ASP A 621 -21.64 -20.99 -35.74
N ASP A 622 -20.41 -20.74 -35.30
CA ASP A 622 -19.21 -20.75 -36.16
C ASP A 622 -18.62 -22.15 -36.22
N LYS A 623 -18.64 -22.77 -37.40
CA LYS A 623 -18.11 -24.13 -37.63
C LYS A 623 -16.63 -24.29 -37.30
N ASN A 624 -15.88 -23.19 -37.19
CA ASN A 624 -14.46 -23.22 -36.85
C ASN A 624 -14.19 -23.14 -35.34
N VAL A 625 -15.22 -22.93 -34.51
CA VAL A 625 -15.12 -22.77 -33.07
C VAL A 625 -16.00 -23.81 -32.38
N VAL A 626 -15.54 -24.34 -31.26
CA VAL A 626 -16.31 -25.19 -30.36
C VAL A 626 -16.25 -24.62 -28.95
N GLU A 627 -17.35 -24.75 -28.21
CA GLU A 627 -17.41 -24.35 -26.81
C GLU A 627 -17.14 -25.59 -25.95
N ALA A 628 -16.10 -25.54 -25.12
CA ALA A 628 -15.86 -26.55 -24.10
C ALA A 628 -16.40 -26.06 -22.76
N SER A 629 -17.16 -26.88 -22.05
CA SER A 629 -17.72 -26.53 -20.73
C SER A 629 -17.59 -27.67 -19.72
N LEU A 630 -17.36 -27.33 -18.46
CA LEU A 630 -17.30 -28.26 -17.33
C LEU A 630 -18.11 -27.71 -16.16
N ARG A 631 -18.95 -28.55 -15.56
CA ARG A 631 -19.61 -28.25 -14.28
C ARG A 631 -18.65 -28.56 -13.13
N LEU A 632 -18.53 -27.60 -12.22
CA LEU A 632 -17.74 -27.67 -11.01
C LEU A 632 -18.71 -28.00 -9.88
N GLU A 633 -18.82 -29.29 -9.55
CA GLU A 633 -19.60 -29.78 -8.40
C GLU A 633 -18.86 -29.55 -7.08
#